data_AF-A0A818JKP6-F1
#
_entry.id   AF-A0A818JKP6-F1
#
_cell.length_a   1.000
_cell.length_b   1.000
_cell.length_c   1.000
_cell.angle_alpha   90.00
_cell.angle_beta   90.00
_cell.angle_gamma   90.00
#
_symmetry.space_group_name_H-M   'P 1'
#
loop_
_entity.id
_entity.type
_entity.pdbx_description
1 polymer ?
#
loop_
_entity_poly.entity_id
_entity_poly.type
_entity_poly.pdbx_seq_one_letter_code
_entity_poly.pdbx_strand_id
1 'polypeptide(L)'
;MLVVGLLYCVDYAYLSKSEASRFQFTEEAQTALCPFVGTEGMRCFDGSPVKPSGRTLDSNYLQLPRGVGMSVDRRSGRLIAPAIKLTCPPKGCHTFWTDSFTGIMFNVFSEAKLGSAHSVGTTYDRANIQIFRNASQLNEAWRRSFAEGMVRGGELARPPDLLEYSNSYFKRDDALALSQRVIGLYTLTLNTSTIELNSFARDAVSKLTPNFDPDLYEDFLDAWGTHIITKSLVGGMVEQRAILKRCFEAGNDRIFGQCIPFSNRDPGNSTCGYYASFARMISKRRLGGDVALDNDNEWKRTLSTGPALLQILEMVPWYDFVTDEAVKQNLRTIIRYRQRNIDLVQTEAVRQIDARLSPCPIGIPVRASAIDIFSNARWQQNGITVAGGNGQGNGINQLSVPYSSFVDDDQTVYVAEYLNHRIVEWRSGATSGQVIAGGNGPGNGVNQLSHPLDVIVDKERNSLIICDHGNLRVVRWPRQNGRSGETIVSNNHCAGLTVDENGSLYVVNYGQHEVRRYRRGESQGTVVAGGNGNGNRLDQLTHPHYVFVDRDQSVYVSDTGNHRVMKWMDGVKQGIVVAGGQGHGSSFTQLSYPYGVVVDQLGTVYVTDLGNARTMRWPKGATQGSVVFGGNGGGVQSNQLNRPSGLLFDRHGNFYVVEQGNHRVQKFNLESNNSN
;
A
#
# COMPACT_ATOMS: atom_id res chain seq x y z
N MET A 1 6.88 -26.81 20.32
CA MET A 1 7.73 -27.91 19.83
C MET A 1 6.95 -28.66 18.75
N LEU A 2 7.52 -28.71 17.54
CA LEU A 2 7.22 -29.60 16.40
C LEU A 2 5.75 -29.74 15.91
N VAL A 3 5.26 -28.79 15.08
CA VAL A 3 4.61 -28.99 13.74
C VAL A 3 4.38 -27.62 13.05
N VAL A 4 5.41 -26.76 12.94
CA VAL A 4 5.29 -25.48 12.18
C VAL A 4 6.54 -25.25 11.30
N GLY A 5 7.18 -26.33 10.85
CA GLY A 5 8.51 -26.30 10.24
C GLY A 5 8.60 -26.73 8.77
N LEU A 6 7.48 -26.90 8.06
CA LEU A 6 7.48 -27.35 6.66
C LEU A 6 6.34 -26.64 5.91
N LEU A 7 6.56 -25.42 5.41
CA LEU A 7 5.74 -24.77 4.37
C LEU A 7 6.39 -23.46 3.86
N TYR A 8 7.72 -23.44 3.75
CA TYR A 8 8.45 -22.43 2.97
C TYR A 8 9.30 -23.16 1.93
N CYS A 9 8.69 -23.42 0.78
CA CYS A 9 9.27 -23.70 -0.55
C CYS A 9 8.19 -24.43 -1.37
N VAL A 10 7.31 -23.68 -2.02
CA VAL A 10 6.61 -24.18 -3.22
C VAL A 10 6.54 -23.04 -4.24
N ASP A 11 7.71 -22.56 -4.62
CA ASP A 11 7.89 -21.93 -5.93
C ASP A 11 8.38 -23.03 -6.87
N TYR A 12 7.70 -23.18 -8.03
CA TYR A 12 8.15 -23.96 -9.17
C TYR A 12 8.49 -25.46 -8.96
N ALA A 13 7.57 -26.26 -8.39
CA ALA A 13 7.60 -27.72 -8.56
C ALA A 13 6.27 -28.39 -8.17
N TYR A 14 5.24 -28.29 -9.00
CA TYR A 14 4.12 -29.27 -9.01
C TYR A 14 3.92 -29.86 -10.41
N LEU A 15 5.04 -30.05 -11.11
CA LEU A 15 5.18 -31.00 -12.22
C LEU A 15 5.90 -32.29 -11.79
N SER A 16 6.11 -32.52 -10.48
CA SER A 16 6.90 -33.70 -10.04
C SER A 16 6.38 -34.37 -8.76
N LYS A 17 5.10 -34.72 -8.72
CA LYS A 17 4.68 -35.92 -7.99
C LYS A 17 3.92 -36.87 -8.91
N SER A 18 4.64 -37.95 -9.23
CA SER A 18 4.28 -39.12 -10.02
C SER A 18 4.15 -38.89 -11.54
N GLU A 19 5.17 -39.35 -12.27
CA GLU A 19 5.22 -39.58 -13.72
C GLU A 19 4.25 -40.69 -14.18
N ALA A 20 3.12 -40.92 -13.50
CA ALA A 20 2.22 -42.03 -13.79
C ALA A 20 0.74 -41.76 -13.41
N SER A 21 0.26 -40.52 -13.42
CA SER A 21 -1.20 -40.30 -13.28
C SER A 21 -1.91 -40.85 -14.52
N ARG A 22 -2.87 -41.75 -14.30
CA ARG A 22 -3.65 -42.46 -15.34
C ARG A 22 -4.52 -41.53 -16.20
N PHE A 23 -4.59 -40.25 -15.82
CA PHE A 23 -5.42 -39.22 -16.43
C PHE A 23 -4.61 -38.10 -17.11
N GLN A 24 -3.27 -38.23 -17.22
CA GLN A 24 -2.46 -37.25 -17.94
C GLN A 24 -2.85 -37.12 -19.42
N PHE A 25 -2.75 -35.90 -19.94
CA PHE A 25 -2.98 -35.63 -21.35
C PHE A 25 -1.81 -36.16 -22.19
N THR A 26 -2.08 -37.11 -23.07
CA THR A 26 -1.14 -37.57 -24.09
C THR A 26 -0.77 -36.42 -25.04
N GLU A 27 0.36 -36.53 -25.74
CA GLU A 27 0.77 -35.55 -26.76
C GLU A 27 -0.29 -35.39 -27.85
N GLU A 28 -0.98 -36.48 -28.20
CA GLU A 28 -2.15 -36.47 -29.08
C GLU A 28 -3.29 -35.62 -28.52
N ALA A 29 -3.64 -35.78 -27.24
CA ALA A 29 -4.67 -34.99 -26.59
C ALA A 29 -4.29 -33.50 -26.51
N GLN A 30 -3.02 -33.20 -26.18
CA GLN A 30 -2.53 -31.83 -26.10
C GLN A 30 -2.60 -31.12 -27.46
N THR A 31 -2.26 -31.84 -28.53
CA THR A 31 -2.34 -31.35 -29.91
C THR A 31 -3.78 -31.18 -30.37
N ALA A 32 -4.64 -32.18 -30.15
CA ALA A 32 -6.03 -32.18 -30.62
C ALA A 32 -6.93 -31.16 -29.89
N LEU A 33 -6.60 -30.81 -28.65
CA LEU A 33 -7.38 -29.89 -27.83
C LEU A 33 -6.88 -28.43 -27.89
N CYS A 34 -5.70 -28.16 -28.49
CA CYS A 34 -5.21 -26.81 -28.73
C CYS A 34 -5.73 -26.20 -30.06
N PRO A 35 -5.98 -24.88 -30.17
CA PRO A 35 -5.97 -23.86 -29.12
C PRO A 35 -7.30 -23.72 -28.39
N PHE A 36 -7.21 -23.24 -27.16
CA PHE A 36 -8.37 -22.94 -26.34
C PHE A 36 -8.27 -21.57 -25.68
N VAL A 37 -9.43 -21.01 -25.31
CA VAL A 37 -9.50 -19.70 -24.67
C VAL A 37 -9.08 -19.83 -23.20
N GLY A 38 -7.97 -19.19 -22.84
CA GLY A 38 -7.49 -19.04 -21.47
C GLY A 38 -7.92 -17.71 -20.84
N THR A 39 -7.51 -17.49 -19.59
CA THR A 39 -7.79 -16.25 -18.84
C THR A 39 -7.00 -15.03 -19.36
N GLU A 40 -5.92 -15.25 -20.10
CA GLU A 40 -5.02 -14.20 -20.62
C GLU A 40 -5.15 -14.02 -22.15
N GLY A 41 -5.79 -14.96 -22.83
CA GLY A 41 -5.88 -15.04 -24.28
C GLY A 41 -5.93 -16.50 -24.73
N MET A 42 -5.79 -16.74 -26.03
CA MET A 42 -5.72 -18.10 -26.58
C MET A 42 -4.35 -18.74 -26.32
N ARG A 43 -4.35 -20.02 -25.93
CA ARG A 43 -3.12 -20.75 -25.57
C ARG A 43 -3.22 -22.26 -25.82
N CYS A 44 -2.06 -22.93 -25.82
CA CYS A 44 -1.91 -24.37 -25.71
C CYS A 44 -1.58 -24.79 -24.25
N PHE A 45 -1.43 -26.10 -24.02
CA PHE A 45 -1.07 -26.68 -22.72
C PHE A 45 0.33 -26.31 -22.23
N ASP A 46 1.26 -26.03 -23.14
CA ASP A 46 2.61 -25.54 -22.86
C ASP A 46 2.65 -24.07 -22.40
N GLY A 47 1.50 -23.39 -22.40
CA GLY A 47 1.37 -21.97 -22.04
C GLY A 47 1.71 -21.01 -23.17
N SER A 48 2.11 -21.49 -24.34
CA SER A 48 2.45 -20.64 -25.49
C SER A 48 1.21 -19.88 -25.98
N PRO A 49 1.28 -18.54 -26.15
CA PRO A 49 0.19 -17.78 -26.74
C PRO A 49 0.06 -18.15 -28.22
N VAL A 50 -1.18 -18.38 -28.66
CA VAL A 50 -1.46 -18.79 -30.04
C VAL A 50 -2.27 -17.69 -30.72
N LYS A 51 -1.73 -17.13 -31.81
CA LYS A 51 -2.55 -16.34 -32.74
C LYS A 51 -3.44 -17.32 -33.53
N PRO A 52 -4.68 -16.98 -33.88
CA PRO A 52 -5.55 -17.87 -34.63
C PRO A 52 -4.85 -18.20 -35.94
N SER A 53 -4.48 -19.46 -36.08
CA SER A 53 -3.98 -19.99 -37.33
C SER A 53 -5.14 -20.10 -38.31
N GLY A 54 -5.03 -19.38 -39.43
CA GLY A 54 -5.72 -19.72 -40.67
C GLY A 54 -6.95 -18.89 -40.99
N ARG A 55 -6.83 -18.04 -42.02
CA ARG A 55 -7.82 -18.12 -43.10
C ARG A 55 -7.66 -19.53 -43.66
N THR A 56 -8.67 -20.39 -43.54
CA THR A 56 -8.72 -21.57 -44.41
C THR A 56 -8.73 -21.05 -45.85
N LEU A 57 -7.85 -21.59 -46.70
CA LEU A 57 -7.65 -21.16 -48.09
C LEU A 57 -8.94 -21.14 -48.94
N ASP A 58 -10.03 -21.74 -48.43
CA ASP A 58 -11.35 -21.84 -49.09
C ASP A 58 -12.51 -21.09 -48.40
N SER A 59 -12.29 -20.28 -47.35
CA SER A 59 -13.42 -19.55 -46.74
C SER A 59 -13.07 -18.24 -46.01
N ASN A 60 -13.85 -17.19 -46.28
CA ASN A 60 -13.73 -15.83 -45.70
C ASN A 60 -14.10 -15.71 -44.20
N TYR A 61 -14.09 -16.78 -43.40
CA TYR A 61 -14.52 -16.79 -42.00
C TYR A 61 -13.58 -17.60 -41.08
N LEU A 62 -13.57 -17.29 -39.78
CA LEU A 62 -12.79 -17.99 -38.75
C LEU A 62 -13.66 -18.97 -37.95
N GLN A 63 -13.06 -19.98 -37.31
CA GLN A 63 -13.77 -20.74 -36.28
C GLN A 63 -13.83 -19.94 -34.97
N LEU A 64 -14.96 -20.03 -34.26
CA LEU A 64 -15.09 -19.38 -32.96
C LEU A 64 -14.10 -19.99 -31.95
N PRO A 65 -13.34 -19.16 -31.22
CA PRO A 65 -12.52 -19.62 -30.12
C PRO A 65 -13.36 -20.35 -29.05
N ARG A 66 -12.89 -21.52 -28.61
CA ARG A 66 -13.59 -22.38 -27.64
C ARG A 66 -13.46 -21.81 -26.22
N GLY A 67 -14.49 -21.11 -25.75
CA GLY A 67 -14.58 -20.54 -24.39
C GLY A 67 -15.55 -21.24 -23.43
N VAL A 68 -16.34 -22.20 -23.92
CA VAL A 68 -17.22 -23.08 -23.12
C VAL A 68 -16.82 -24.53 -23.33
N GLY A 69 -17.24 -25.39 -22.40
CA GLY A 69 -16.86 -26.80 -22.38
C GLY A 69 -15.44 -27.02 -21.87
N MET A 70 -14.79 -25.97 -21.40
CA MET A 70 -13.52 -26.00 -20.70
C MET A 70 -13.75 -26.52 -19.28
N SER A 71 -12.90 -27.44 -18.86
CA SER A 71 -12.91 -27.93 -17.49
C SER A 71 -12.15 -27.00 -16.56
N VAL A 72 -12.63 -26.89 -15.32
CA VAL A 72 -12.14 -25.94 -14.32
C VAL A 72 -12.06 -26.60 -12.95
N ASP A 73 -10.97 -26.35 -12.25
CA ASP A 73 -10.89 -26.62 -10.81
C ASP A 73 -11.49 -25.42 -10.06
N ARG A 74 -12.69 -25.58 -9.50
CA ARG A 74 -13.42 -24.54 -8.76
C ARG A 74 -12.63 -24.06 -7.53
N ARG A 75 -11.79 -24.91 -6.95
CA ARG A 75 -10.93 -24.55 -5.81
C ARG A 75 -9.86 -23.55 -6.20
N SER A 76 -9.35 -23.62 -7.43
CA SER A 76 -8.21 -22.81 -7.90
C SER A 76 -8.57 -21.85 -9.03
N GLY A 77 -9.79 -21.87 -9.54
CA GLY A 77 -10.16 -21.14 -10.76
C GLY A 77 -9.37 -21.53 -12.01
N ARG A 78 -8.52 -22.55 -11.91
CA ARG A 78 -7.62 -22.96 -12.99
C ARG A 78 -8.43 -23.61 -14.10
N LEU A 79 -8.39 -23.01 -15.28
CA LEU A 79 -8.83 -23.65 -16.52
C LEU A 79 -7.84 -24.77 -16.88
N ILE A 80 -8.37 -25.94 -17.20
CA ILE A 80 -7.57 -27.16 -17.41
C ILE A 80 -7.57 -27.55 -18.88
N ALA A 81 -8.67 -28.14 -19.37
CA ALA A 81 -8.74 -28.64 -20.74
C ALA A 81 -10.18 -28.64 -21.26
N PRO A 82 -10.39 -28.50 -22.58
CA PRO A 82 -11.70 -28.73 -23.19
C PRO A 82 -12.16 -30.17 -22.94
N ALA A 83 -13.36 -30.34 -22.39
CA ALA A 83 -13.99 -31.63 -22.10
C ALA A 83 -15.14 -31.96 -23.05
N ILE A 84 -15.72 -30.94 -23.69
CA ILE A 84 -16.89 -31.11 -24.55
C ILE A 84 -16.50 -31.30 -26.01
N LYS A 85 -17.20 -32.22 -26.67
CA LYS A 85 -17.14 -32.41 -28.11
C LYS A 85 -17.94 -31.29 -28.77
N LEU A 86 -17.23 -30.36 -29.39
CA LEU A 86 -17.82 -29.30 -30.21
C LEU A 86 -17.73 -29.72 -31.67
N THR A 87 -18.87 -29.92 -32.31
CA THR A 87 -18.91 -30.37 -33.71
C THR A 87 -19.30 -29.23 -34.64
N CYS A 88 -18.64 -29.21 -35.80
CA CYS A 88 -19.24 -28.62 -36.99
C CYS A 88 -19.71 -29.77 -37.88
N PRO A 89 -21.01 -29.88 -38.19
CA PRO A 89 -21.48 -30.95 -39.07
C PRO A 89 -20.87 -30.81 -40.47
N PRO A 90 -20.64 -31.92 -41.18
CA PRO A 90 -19.97 -31.95 -42.48
C PRO A 90 -20.71 -31.21 -43.61
N LYS A 91 -21.97 -30.82 -43.40
CA LYS A 91 -22.72 -29.94 -44.34
C LYS A 91 -22.42 -28.44 -44.15
N GLY A 92 -21.54 -28.10 -43.22
CA GLY A 92 -21.15 -26.73 -42.91
C GLY A 92 -21.89 -26.21 -41.70
N CYS A 93 -21.17 -25.58 -40.78
CA CYS A 93 -21.81 -24.73 -39.79
C CYS A 93 -22.36 -23.50 -40.57
N HIS A 94 -23.68 -23.44 -40.76
CA HIS A 94 -24.36 -22.37 -41.51
C HIS A 94 -24.79 -21.20 -40.62
N THR A 95 -24.43 -21.24 -39.34
CA THR A 95 -24.72 -20.17 -38.39
C THR A 95 -23.47 -19.33 -38.23
N PHE A 96 -23.48 -18.18 -38.89
CA PHE A 96 -22.40 -17.20 -38.81
C PHE A 96 -22.71 -16.15 -37.76
N TRP A 97 -21.68 -15.72 -37.04
CA TRP A 97 -21.74 -14.56 -36.16
C TRP A 97 -20.70 -13.54 -36.62
N THR A 98 -21.13 -12.30 -36.82
CA THR A 98 -20.23 -11.21 -37.18
C THR A 98 -19.92 -10.39 -35.95
N ASP A 99 -18.64 -10.23 -35.65
CA ASP A 99 -18.19 -9.31 -34.62
C ASP A 99 -18.46 -7.87 -35.04
N SER A 100 -19.25 -7.14 -34.25
CA SER A 100 -19.58 -5.75 -34.51
C SER A 100 -18.39 -4.79 -34.37
N PHE A 101 -17.30 -5.19 -33.70
CA PHE A 101 -16.12 -4.36 -33.52
C PHE A 101 -15.13 -4.45 -34.68
N THR A 102 -14.89 -5.66 -35.20
CA THR A 102 -13.89 -5.91 -36.27
C THR A 102 -14.49 -6.26 -37.62
N GLY A 103 -15.79 -6.60 -37.67
CA GLY A 103 -16.47 -7.09 -38.87
C GLY A 103 -16.11 -8.53 -39.27
N ILE A 104 -15.30 -9.23 -38.46
CA ILE A 104 -14.89 -10.60 -38.73
C ILE A 104 -16.07 -11.55 -38.51
N MET A 105 -16.30 -12.45 -39.46
CA MET A 105 -17.30 -13.50 -39.34
C MET A 105 -16.70 -14.77 -38.73
N PHE A 106 -17.40 -15.35 -37.76
CA PHE A 106 -17.06 -16.59 -37.12
C PHE A 106 -18.13 -17.65 -37.33
N ASN A 107 -17.68 -18.89 -37.36
CA ASN A 107 -18.55 -20.03 -37.43
C ASN A 107 -18.92 -20.56 -36.04
N VAL A 108 -20.21 -20.73 -35.76
CA VAL A 108 -20.72 -21.15 -34.44
C VAL A 108 -20.93 -22.68 -34.39
N PHE A 109 -20.42 -23.33 -33.34
CA PHE A 109 -20.64 -24.77 -33.11
C PHE A 109 -22.12 -25.10 -32.88
N SER A 110 -22.58 -26.28 -33.30
CA SER A 110 -23.99 -26.68 -33.15
C SER A 110 -24.44 -26.78 -31.69
N GLU A 111 -23.52 -27.11 -30.79
CA GLU A 111 -23.79 -27.26 -29.35
C GLU A 111 -23.71 -25.93 -28.57
N ALA A 112 -23.37 -24.82 -29.25
CA ALA A 112 -23.14 -23.53 -28.62
C ALA A 112 -24.09 -22.45 -29.15
N LYS A 113 -24.57 -21.58 -28.25
CA LYS A 113 -25.35 -20.40 -28.57
C LYS A 113 -24.59 -19.14 -28.18
N LEU A 114 -24.59 -18.15 -29.06
CA LEU A 114 -24.07 -16.82 -28.78
C LEU A 114 -25.17 -15.90 -28.28
N GLY A 115 -24.86 -15.15 -27.23
CA GLY A 115 -25.65 -14.03 -26.75
C GLY A 115 -24.90 -12.71 -26.90
N SER A 116 -25.64 -11.61 -26.98
CA SER A 116 -25.06 -10.27 -26.92
C SER A 116 -24.31 -10.06 -25.61
N ALA A 117 -23.12 -9.44 -25.68
CA ALA A 117 -22.37 -9.05 -24.49
C ALA A 117 -22.89 -7.73 -23.86
N HIS A 118 -23.67 -6.91 -24.58
CA HIS A 118 -24.18 -5.62 -24.10
C HIS A 118 -25.13 -5.73 -22.91
N SER A 119 -25.76 -6.89 -22.70
CA SER A 119 -26.65 -7.13 -21.55
C SER A 119 -25.91 -7.33 -20.23
N VAL A 120 -24.58 -7.50 -20.25
CA VAL A 120 -23.75 -7.65 -19.04
C VAL A 120 -23.05 -6.33 -18.73
N GLY A 121 -23.81 -5.23 -18.54
CA GLY A 121 -23.37 -3.98 -17.88
C GLY A 121 -22.00 -3.36 -18.24
N THR A 122 -21.39 -3.69 -19.38
CA THR A 122 -19.97 -3.45 -19.68
C THR A 122 -19.82 -2.36 -20.73
N THR A 123 -20.05 -1.11 -20.33
CA THR A 123 -19.51 0.02 -21.10
C THR A 123 -18.02 0.15 -20.79
N TYR A 124 -17.16 0.01 -21.80
CA TYR A 124 -15.70 0.17 -21.66
C TYR A 124 -15.30 1.49 -20.98
N ASP A 125 -16.16 2.50 -21.08
CA ASP A 125 -15.93 3.85 -20.55
C ASP A 125 -16.04 3.93 -19.03
N ARG A 126 -16.61 2.93 -18.33
CA ARG A 126 -16.63 2.88 -16.87
C ARG A 126 -15.78 1.73 -16.36
N ALA A 127 -14.67 2.05 -15.71
CA ALA A 127 -13.87 1.08 -15.00
C ALA A 127 -14.63 0.55 -13.76
N ASN A 128 -14.63 -0.76 -13.57
CA ASN A 128 -15.09 -1.35 -12.32
C ASN A 128 -13.92 -1.33 -11.33
N ILE A 129 -14.00 -0.45 -10.34
CA ILE A 129 -12.96 -0.25 -9.34
C ILE A 129 -13.42 -0.87 -8.02
N GLN A 130 -12.58 -1.76 -7.49
CA GLN A 130 -12.77 -2.40 -6.20
C GLN A 130 -11.57 -2.06 -5.32
N ILE A 131 -11.85 -1.73 -4.07
CA ILE A 131 -10.84 -1.44 -3.06
C ILE A 131 -10.95 -2.54 -1.99
N PHE A 132 -9.83 -3.20 -1.72
CA PHE A 132 -9.70 -4.20 -0.69
C PHE A 132 -8.81 -3.66 0.40
N ARG A 133 -9.34 -3.54 1.62
CA ARG A 133 -8.64 -2.96 2.77
C ARG A 133 -7.81 -3.98 3.56
N ASN A 134 -8.00 -5.26 3.27
CA ASN A 134 -7.32 -6.36 3.94
C ASN A 134 -7.47 -7.65 3.10
N ALA A 135 -6.77 -8.71 3.53
CA ALA A 135 -6.79 -9.99 2.85
C ALA A 135 -8.19 -10.63 2.93
N SER A 136 -8.93 -10.44 4.02
CA SER A 136 -10.31 -10.96 4.13
C SER A 136 -11.25 -10.38 3.08
N GLN A 137 -11.21 -9.08 2.79
CA GLN A 137 -12.06 -8.45 1.78
C GLN A 137 -11.73 -8.94 0.38
N LEU A 138 -10.43 -9.08 0.07
CA LEU A 138 -9.99 -9.65 -1.21
C LEU A 138 -10.44 -11.11 -1.35
N ASN A 139 -10.22 -11.91 -0.31
CA ASN A 139 -10.61 -13.31 -0.26
C ASN A 139 -12.14 -13.48 -0.37
N GLU A 140 -12.91 -12.63 0.29
CA GLU A 140 -14.36 -12.64 0.23
C GLU A 140 -14.88 -12.25 -1.17
N ALA A 141 -14.29 -11.23 -1.80
CA ALA A 141 -14.64 -10.87 -3.18
C ALA A 141 -14.31 -12.00 -4.16
N TRP A 142 -13.18 -12.68 -3.95
CA TRP A 142 -12.84 -13.89 -4.68
C TRP A 142 -13.89 -14.99 -4.44
N ARG A 143 -14.22 -15.33 -3.19
CA ARG A 143 -15.24 -16.33 -2.84
C ARG A 143 -16.59 -16.03 -3.48
N ARG A 144 -17.06 -14.77 -3.41
CA ARG A 144 -18.32 -14.34 -4.04
C ARG A 144 -18.27 -14.53 -5.55
N SER A 145 -17.15 -14.23 -6.20
CA SER A 145 -17.01 -14.47 -7.63
C SER A 145 -17.20 -15.94 -8.01
N PHE A 146 -16.82 -16.90 -7.15
CA PHE A 146 -17.06 -18.34 -7.38
C PHE A 146 -18.44 -18.82 -6.90
N ALA A 147 -19.02 -18.19 -5.88
CA ALA A 147 -20.32 -18.55 -5.33
C ALA A 147 -21.48 -18.06 -6.20
N GLU A 148 -21.35 -16.87 -6.77
CA GLU A 148 -22.34 -16.24 -7.66
C GLU A 148 -22.21 -16.73 -9.12
N GLY A 149 -21.29 -17.67 -9.38
CA GLY A 149 -21.03 -18.15 -10.75
C GLY A 149 -20.50 -17.04 -11.65
N MET A 150 -19.65 -16.17 -11.12
CA MET A 150 -19.12 -14.98 -11.79
C MET A 150 -17.59 -14.92 -11.67
N VAL A 151 -16.89 -16.01 -11.98
CA VAL A 151 -15.42 -16.02 -11.89
C VAL A 151 -14.89 -14.98 -12.86
N ARG A 152 -14.39 -13.85 -12.36
CA ARG A 152 -13.85 -12.77 -13.20
C ARG A 152 -12.41 -13.13 -13.56
N GLY A 153 -12.08 -13.00 -14.84
CA GLY A 153 -10.72 -13.11 -15.34
C GLY A 153 -9.80 -12.07 -14.69
N GLY A 154 -8.50 -12.22 -14.90
CA GLY A 154 -7.50 -11.38 -14.25
C GLY A 154 -7.18 -11.82 -12.83
N GLU A 155 -7.00 -10.88 -11.90
CA GLU A 155 -6.40 -11.16 -10.58
C GLU A 155 -7.33 -11.93 -9.65
N LEU A 156 -8.63 -11.81 -9.88
CA LEU A 156 -9.65 -12.53 -9.13
C LEU A 156 -9.85 -13.97 -9.65
N ALA A 157 -9.05 -14.44 -10.60
CA ALA A 157 -9.20 -15.77 -11.19
C ALA A 157 -8.44 -16.88 -10.44
N ARG A 158 -7.46 -16.58 -9.57
CA ARG A 158 -6.55 -17.59 -8.98
C ARG A 158 -6.35 -17.41 -7.46
N PRO A 159 -6.74 -18.37 -6.61
CA PRO A 159 -6.57 -18.32 -5.17
C PRO A 159 -5.26 -18.86 -4.56
N PRO A 160 -4.41 -19.70 -5.18
CA PRO A 160 -3.07 -19.95 -4.63
C PRO A 160 -2.24 -18.66 -4.58
N ASP A 161 -2.39 -17.83 -5.62
CA ASP A 161 -1.77 -16.52 -5.71
C ASP A 161 -2.31 -15.60 -4.61
N LEU A 162 -3.56 -15.76 -4.13
CA LEU A 162 -4.14 -14.88 -3.11
C LEU A 162 -3.37 -14.85 -1.80
N LEU A 163 -2.71 -15.93 -1.36
CA LEU A 163 -1.96 -15.90 -0.10
C LEU A 163 -0.61 -15.19 -0.26
N GLU A 164 0.08 -15.46 -1.37
CA GLU A 164 1.30 -14.75 -1.77
C GLU A 164 1.02 -13.27 -2.06
N TYR A 165 -0.06 -12.99 -2.78
CA TYR A 165 -0.60 -11.65 -3.04
C TYR A 165 -0.98 -10.98 -1.73
N SER A 166 -1.74 -11.64 -0.86
CA SER A 166 -2.16 -11.03 0.40
C SER A 166 -0.96 -10.65 1.25
N ASN A 167 0.07 -11.50 1.31
CA ASN A 167 1.34 -11.18 1.96
C ASN A 167 2.13 -10.07 1.26
N SER A 168 1.98 -9.92 -0.06
CA SER A 168 2.70 -8.94 -0.87
C SER A 168 2.07 -7.55 -0.83
N TYR A 169 0.73 -7.47 -0.84
CA TYR A 169 -0.03 -6.22 -1.00
C TYR A 169 -0.65 -5.71 0.30
N PHE A 170 -0.94 -6.57 1.28
CA PHE A 170 -1.45 -6.14 2.59
C PHE A 170 -0.32 -6.15 3.61
N LYS A 171 0.59 -5.20 3.47
CA LYS A 171 1.63 -4.92 4.47
C LYS A 171 1.22 -3.67 5.24
N ARG A 172 1.21 -3.74 6.57
CA ARG A 172 0.95 -2.59 7.46
C ARG A 172 -0.45 -1.96 7.25
N ASP A 173 -0.50 -0.80 6.61
CA ASP A 173 -1.68 0.03 6.34
C ASP A 173 -2.04 0.06 4.84
N ASP A 174 -1.53 -0.87 4.03
CA ASP A 174 -1.85 -0.90 2.60
C ASP A 174 -3.27 -1.44 2.32
N ALA A 175 -3.91 -0.87 1.31
CA ALA A 175 -5.12 -1.34 0.66
C ALA A 175 -4.84 -1.57 -0.83
N LEU A 176 -5.52 -2.53 -1.46
CA LEU A 176 -5.37 -2.85 -2.88
C LEU A 176 -6.53 -2.25 -3.66
N ALA A 177 -6.23 -1.37 -4.61
CA ALA A 177 -7.17 -0.94 -5.63
C ALA A 177 -7.00 -1.79 -6.90
N LEU A 178 -8.09 -2.43 -7.31
CA LEU A 178 -8.19 -3.21 -8.54
C LEU A 178 -9.18 -2.52 -9.49
N SER A 179 -8.71 -2.16 -10.68
CA SER A 179 -9.52 -1.57 -11.73
C SER A 179 -9.61 -2.51 -12.92
N GLN A 180 -10.83 -2.85 -13.34
CA GLN A 180 -11.08 -3.73 -14.48
C GLN A 180 -11.97 -3.03 -15.50
N ARG A 181 -11.45 -2.83 -16.71
CA ARG A 181 -12.20 -2.32 -17.87
C ARG A 181 -12.39 -3.46 -18.86
N VAL A 182 -13.63 -3.91 -18.97
CA VAL A 182 -13.99 -5.10 -19.75
C VAL A 182 -14.62 -4.70 -21.09
N ILE A 183 -14.24 -5.41 -22.14
CA ILE A 183 -14.86 -5.38 -23.46
C ILE A 183 -15.37 -6.79 -23.74
N GLY A 184 -16.66 -7.00 -23.49
CA GLY A 184 -17.32 -8.25 -23.88
C GLY A 184 -17.57 -8.27 -25.38
N LEU A 185 -17.07 -9.29 -26.07
CA LEU A 185 -17.41 -9.53 -27.48
C LEU A 185 -18.74 -10.29 -27.57
N TYR A 186 -18.86 -11.38 -26.80
CA TYR A 186 -20.05 -12.23 -26.78
C TYR A 186 -20.11 -13.05 -25.49
N THR A 187 -21.32 -13.52 -25.18
CA THR A 187 -21.51 -14.63 -24.23
C THR A 187 -21.69 -15.93 -25.00
N LEU A 188 -21.02 -16.98 -24.56
CA LEU A 188 -21.10 -18.30 -25.15
C LEU A 188 -21.80 -19.22 -24.14
N THR A 189 -22.85 -19.92 -24.57
CA THR A 189 -23.64 -20.84 -23.73
C THR A 189 -23.72 -22.21 -24.39
N LEU A 190 -23.45 -23.28 -23.65
CA LEU A 190 -23.65 -24.65 -24.11
C LEU A 190 -25.12 -25.06 -23.95
N ASN A 191 -25.66 -25.75 -24.95
CA ASN A 191 -26.97 -26.37 -24.85
C ASN A 191 -26.88 -27.69 -24.08
N THR A 192 -27.08 -27.65 -22.76
CA THR A 192 -26.91 -28.80 -21.84
C THR A 192 -27.76 -30.04 -22.15
N SER A 193 -28.78 -29.92 -23.00
CA SER A 193 -29.62 -31.06 -23.39
C SER A 193 -28.99 -31.99 -24.43
N THR A 194 -27.93 -31.58 -25.14
CA THR A 194 -27.37 -32.32 -26.28
C THR A 194 -25.84 -32.47 -26.23
N ILE A 195 -25.22 -32.28 -25.06
CA ILE A 195 -23.76 -32.23 -24.93
C ILE A 195 -23.17 -33.64 -24.81
N GLU A 196 -22.15 -33.93 -25.62
CA GLU A 196 -21.29 -35.10 -25.46
C GLU A 196 -19.90 -34.71 -24.95
N LEU A 197 -19.31 -35.56 -24.10
CA LEU A 197 -17.88 -35.49 -23.80
C LEU A 197 -17.06 -35.84 -25.05
N ASN A 198 -15.94 -35.15 -25.24
CA ASN A 198 -14.95 -35.55 -26.25
C ASN A 198 -14.31 -36.90 -25.90
N SER A 199 -13.58 -37.49 -26.85
CA SER A 199 -12.99 -38.83 -26.68
C SER A 199 -12.08 -38.92 -25.45
N PHE A 200 -11.26 -37.89 -25.20
CA PHE A 200 -10.31 -37.86 -24.08
C PHE A 200 -11.01 -37.75 -22.72
N ALA A 201 -12.01 -36.86 -22.61
CA ALA A 201 -12.78 -36.70 -21.38
C ALA A 201 -13.63 -37.96 -21.08
N ARG A 202 -14.16 -38.60 -22.13
CA ARG A 202 -14.92 -39.84 -22.00
C ARG A 202 -14.03 -41.01 -21.57
N ASP A 203 -12.84 -41.14 -22.14
CA ASP A 203 -11.83 -42.11 -21.71
C ASP A 203 -11.45 -41.90 -20.24
N ALA A 204 -11.20 -40.64 -19.84
CA ALA A 204 -10.91 -40.31 -18.45
C ALA A 204 -12.04 -40.73 -17.50
N VAL A 205 -13.30 -40.41 -17.82
CA VAL A 205 -14.45 -40.85 -17.00
C VAL A 205 -14.57 -42.37 -16.93
N SER A 206 -14.27 -43.08 -18.02
CA SER A 206 -14.38 -44.56 -18.08
C SER A 206 -13.40 -45.29 -17.16
N LYS A 207 -12.32 -44.63 -16.73
CA LYS A 207 -11.31 -45.16 -15.82
C LYS A 207 -11.72 -45.07 -14.34
N LEU A 208 -12.79 -44.34 -14.01
CA LEU A 208 -13.32 -44.26 -12.64
C LEU A 208 -14.13 -45.52 -12.30
N THR A 209 -13.95 -46.04 -11.08
CA THR A 209 -14.57 -47.30 -10.65
C THR A 209 -15.67 -47.10 -9.62
N PRO A 210 -16.77 -47.88 -9.63
CA PRO A 210 -17.83 -47.80 -8.61
C PRO A 210 -17.34 -48.01 -7.17
N ASN A 211 -16.30 -48.82 -6.96
CA ASN A 211 -15.64 -48.96 -5.68
C ASN A 211 -14.84 -47.69 -5.37
N PHE A 212 -15.13 -47.04 -4.24
CA PHE A 212 -14.56 -45.73 -3.92
C PHE A 212 -13.09 -45.85 -3.50
N ASP A 213 -12.20 -45.36 -4.35
CA ASP A 213 -10.78 -45.17 -4.10
C ASP A 213 -10.47 -43.66 -4.10
N PRO A 214 -10.26 -43.03 -2.93
CA PRO A 214 -10.01 -41.59 -2.85
C PRO A 214 -8.87 -41.10 -3.74
N ASP A 215 -7.79 -41.88 -3.88
CA ASP A 215 -6.60 -41.47 -4.62
C ASP A 215 -6.87 -41.44 -6.13
N LEU A 216 -7.57 -42.45 -6.65
CA LEU A 216 -8.00 -42.50 -8.06
C LEU A 216 -8.88 -41.29 -8.44
N TYR A 217 -9.81 -40.94 -7.55
CA TYR A 217 -10.72 -39.82 -7.79
C TYR A 217 -10.02 -38.47 -7.64
N GLU A 218 -9.10 -38.32 -6.69
CA GLU A 218 -8.27 -37.11 -6.58
C GLU A 218 -7.35 -36.93 -7.79
N ASP A 219 -6.74 -38.00 -8.31
CA ASP A 219 -5.95 -37.96 -9.55
C ASP A 219 -6.79 -37.48 -10.75
N PHE A 220 -8.04 -37.93 -10.86
CA PHE A 220 -8.96 -37.43 -11.88
C PHE A 220 -9.26 -35.94 -11.70
N LEU A 221 -9.55 -35.50 -10.47
CA LEU A 221 -9.84 -34.09 -10.18
C LEU A 221 -8.60 -33.19 -10.35
N ASP A 222 -7.39 -33.71 -10.17
CA ASP A 222 -6.14 -32.98 -10.44
C ASP A 222 -5.92 -32.77 -11.94
N ALA A 223 -6.22 -33.80 -12.73
CA ALA A 223 -6.06 -33.79 -14.18
C ALA A 223 -7.18 -33.04 -14.91
N TRP A 224 -8.43 -33.15 -14.44
CA TRP A 224 -9.61 -32.62 -15.13
C TRP A 224 -10.40 -31.61 -14.32
N GLY A 225 -10.06 -31.34 -13.06
CA GLY A 225 -10.78 -30.37 -12.25
C GLY A 225 -12.11 -30.88 -11.75
N THR A 226 -12.99 -29.96 -11.37
CA THR A 226 -14.21 -30.28 -10.60
C THR A 226 -15.49 -29.99 -11.36
N HIS A 227 -15.46 -29.06 -12.31
CA HIS A 227 -16.63 -28.59 -13.07
C HIS A 227 -16.26 -28.35 -14.53
N ILE A 228 -17.28 -28.34 -15.39
CA ILE A 228 -17.20 -27.94 -16.78
C ILE A 228 -17.96 -26.63 -16.95
N ILE A 229 -17.35 -25.66 -17.63
CA ILE A 229 -17.93 -24.35 -17.90
C ILE A 229 -19.02 -24.49 -18.97
N THR A 230 -20.26 -24.12 -18.63
CA THR A 230 -21.40 -24.16 -19.57
C THR A 230 -21.76 -22.80 -20.11
N LYS A 231 -21.32 -21.71 -19.46
CA LYS A 231 -21.52 -20.36 -19.96
C LYS A 231 -20.37 -19.44 -19.60
N SER A 232 -19.91 -18.66 -20.56
CA SER A 232 -18.81 -17.72 -20.36
C SER A 232 -19.00 -16.40 -21.09
N LEU A 233 -18.41 -15.33 -20.53
CA LEU A 233 -18.19 -14.06 -21.21
C LEU A 233 -16.79 -14.07 -21.81
N VAL A 234 -16.68 -13.77 -23.10
CA VAL A 234 -15.43 -13.82 -23.86
C VAL A 234 -15.16 -12.45 -24.49
N GLY A 235 -13.91 -12.01 -24.46
CA GLY A 235 -13.51 -10.71 -25.00
C GLY A 235 -12.15 -10.22 -24.50
N GLY A 236 -12.03 -8.92 -24.21
CA GLY A 236 -10.80 -8.28 -23.73
C GLY A 236 -10.96 -7.57 -22.39
N MET A 237 -9.87 -7.43 -21.65
CA MET A 237 -9.85 -6.64 -20.41
C MET A 237 -8.54 -5.87 -20.23
N VAL A 238 -8.65 -4.63 -19.80
CA VAL A 238 -7.52 -3.90 -19.22
C VAL A 238 -7.67 -3.94 -17.71
N GLU A 239 -6.69 -4.56 -17.05
CA GLU A 239 -6.64 -4.63 -15.59
C GLU A 239 -5.49 -3.78 -15.08
N GLN A 240 -5.77 -2.99 -14.04
CA GLN A 240 -4.79 -2.15 -13.40
C GLN A 240 -4.84 -2.31 -11.89
N ARG A 241 -3.67 -2.22 -11.26
CA ARG A 241 -3.51 -2.44 -9.82
C ARG A 241 -2.70 -1.31 -9.21
N ALA A 242 -3.17 -0.83 -8.07
CA ALA A 242 -2.46 0.13 -7.26
C ALA A 242 -2.53 -0.26 -5.77
N ILE A 243 -1.47 0.05 -5.03
CA ILE A 243 -1.51 0.04 -3.56
C ILE A 243 -1.93 1.45 -3.14
N LEU A 244 -2.88 1.48 -2.21
CA LEU A 244 -3.37 2.65 -1.49
C LEU A 244 -2.98 2.55 -0.02
N LYS A 245 -3.04 3.66 0.72
CA LYS A 245 -2.94 3.63 2.19
C LYS A 245 -4.34 3.64 2.82
N ARG A 246 -4.67 2.58 3.57
CA ARG A 246 -5.98 2.29 4.19
C ARG A 246 -6.47 3.37 5.15
N CYS A 247 -5.57 4.05 5.86
CA CYS A 247 -5.95 5.05 6.87
C CYS A 247 -6.33 6.42 6.29
N PHE A 248 -6.43 6.50 4.97
CA PHE A 248 -6.80 7.69 4.21
C PHE A 248 -8.29 7.68 3.78
N GLU A 249 -8.98 6.55 3.95
CA GLU A 249 -10.30 6.30 3.34
C GLU A 249 -11.51 6.65 4.24
N ALA A 250 -11.32 7.28 5.39
CA ALA A 250 -12.42 7.53 6.33
C ALA A 250 -13.43 8.61 5.87
N GLY A 251 -13.29 9.16 4.66
CA GLY A 251 -14.03 10.35 4.22
C GLY A 251 -15.01 10.21 3.06
N ASN A 252 -14.70 9.48 1.97
CA ASN A 252 -15.61 9.41 0.80
C ASN A 252 -15.19 8.37 -0.28
N ASP A 253 -15.69 7.14 -0.21
CA ASP A 253 -15.40 6.06 -1.18
C ASP A 253 -15.76 6.41 -2.64
N ARG A 254 -16.73 7.32 -2.86
CA ARG A 254 -17.21 7.73 -4.19
C ARG A 254 -16.24 8.62 -4.96
N ILE A 255 -15.61 9.59 -4.28
CA ILE A 255 -14.66 10.54 -4.91
C ILE A 255 -13.34 9.80 -5.20
N PHE A 256 -12.94 8.91 -4.29
CA PHE A 256 -11.74 8.09 -4.43
C PHE A 256 -11.78 7.22 -5.69
N GLY A 257 -12.89 6.49 -5.90
CA GLY A 257 -13.08 5.65 -7.08
C GLY A 257 -13.09 6.41 -8.40
N GLN A 258 -13.40 7.72 -8.40
CA GLN A 258 -13.33 8.56 -9.59
C GLN A 258 -11.92 9.13 -9.85
N CYS A 259 -11.05 9.14 -8.84
CA CYS A 259 -9.77 9.86 -8.86
C CYS A 259 -8.52 8.96 -8.81
N ILE A 260 -8.67 7.63 -8.74
CA ILE A 260 -7.56 6.70 -8.93
C ILE A 260 -7.01 6.91 -10.37
N PRO A 261 -5.71 6.72 -10.67
CA PRO A 261 -5.08 6.86 -12.00
C PRO A 261 -5.68 6.03 -13.17
N PHE A 262 -6.92 5.56 -13.07
CA PHE A 262 -7.56 4.58 -13.93
C PHE A 262 -8.71 5.09 -14.78
N SER A 263 -9.14 6.35 -14.61
CA SER A 263 -9.96 7.04 -15.59
C SER A 263 -9.09 7.98 -16.41
N ASN A 264 -9.26 7.94 -17.73
CA ASN A 264 -8.59 8.85 -18.66
C ASN A 264 -8.68 10.30 -18.15
N ARG A 265 -7.50 10.92 -18.03
CA ARG A 265 -7.21 12.34 -17.80
C ARG A 265 -8.43 13.27 -17.86
N ASP A 266 -8.73 13.91 -16.74
CA ASP A 266 -9.13 15.31 -16.76
C ASP A 266 -8.07 16.13 -15.99
N PRO A 267 -7.05 16.69 -16.67
CA PRO A 267 -5.92 17.37 -16.03
C PRO A 267 -6.31 18.63 -15.24
N GLY A 268 -7.57 19.08 -15.34
CA GLY A 268 -8.07 20.28 -14.67
C GLY A 268 -8.70 20.05 -13.29
N ASN A 269 -8.91 18.79 -12.86
CA ASN A 269 -9.55 18.51 -11.57
C ASN A 269 -8.52 18.31 -10.45
N SER A 270 -8.25 19.38 -9.69
CA SER A 270 -7.30 19.41 -8.56
C SER A 270 -7.55 18.34 -7.50
N THR A 271 -8.80 17.87 -7.35
CA THR A 271 -9.19 16.82 -6.41
C THR A 271 -8.55 15.47 -6.75
N CYS A 272 -8.37 15.14 -8.04
CA CYS A 272 -7.83 13.84 -8.43
C CYS A 272 -6.29 13.78 -8.43
N GLY A 273 -5.60 14.90 -8.62
CA GLY A 273 -4.14 14.96 -8.49
C GLY A 273 -3.67 14.61 -7.07
N TYR A 274 -4.49 14.98 -6.07
CA TYR A 274 -4.30 14.65 -4.67
C TYR A 274 -4.43 13.14 -4.39
N TYR A 275 -5.50 12.48 -4.83
CA TYR A 275 -5.66 11.02 -4.65
C TYR A 275 -4.63 10.20 -5.44
N ALA A 276 -4.21 10.67 -6.62
CA ALA A 276 -3.18 10.03 -7.43
C ALA A 276 -1.79 10.02 -6.76
N SER A 277 -1.48 10.99 -5.88
CA SER A 277 -0.21 10.97 -5.13
C SER A 277 -0.14 9.91 -4.03
N PHE A 278 -1.27 9.35 -3.60
CA PHE A 278 -1.35 8.30 -2.56
C PHE A 278 -1.55 6.89 -3.13
N ALA A 279 -1.66 6.77 -4.46
CA ALA A 279 -1.82 5.51 -5.16
C ALA A 279 -0.52 5.17 -5.89
N ARG A 280 0.17 4.11 -5.46
CA ARG A 280 1.32 3.60 -6.22
C ARG A 280 0.84 2.59 -7.24
N MET A 281 0.99 2.93 -8.51
CA MET A 281 0.79 2.01 -9.63
C MET A 281 1.76 0.85 -9.56
N ILE A 282 1.22 -0.37 -9.61
CA ILE A 282 2.02 -1.61 -9.54
C ILE A 282 2.07 -2.29 -10.89
N SER A 283 0.90 -2.39 -11.54
CA SER A 283 0.80 -3.09 -12.81
C SER A 283 -0.37 -2.57 -13.64
N LYS A 284 -0.17 -2.57 -14.95
CA LYS A 284 -1.22 -2.49 -15.97
C LYS A 284 -1.02 -3.66 -16.91
N ARG A 285 -2.04 -4.50 -17.09
CA ARG A 285 -1.99 -5.62 -18.03
C ARG A 285 -3.23 -5.66 -18.91
N ARG A 286 -3.07 -6.21 -20.11
CA ARG A 286 -4.17 -6.49 -21.04
C ARG A 286 -4.39 -8.00 -21.11
N LEU A 287 -5.64 -8.40 -21.20
CA LEU A 287 -6.06 -9.80 -21.40
C LEU A 287 -6.83 -9.88 -22.71
N GLY A 288 -6.49 -10.86 -23.53
CA GLY A 288 -7.04 -11.01 -24.88
C GLY A 288 -6.47 -10.00 -25.87
N GLY A 289 -6.61 -10.29 -27.16
CA GLY A 289 -6.00 -9.55 -28.25
C GLY A 289 -4.47 -9.63 -28.27
N ASP A 290 -3.85 -8.74 -29.04
CA ASP A 290 -2.40 -8.57 -29.08
C ASP A 290 -1.95 -7.69 -27.92
N VAL A 291 -1.55 -8.33 -26.81
CA VAL A 291 -1.19 -7.66 -25.56
C VAL A 291 0.06 -6.78 -25.66
N ALA A 292 0.85 -6.90 -26.73
CA ALA A 292 2.03 -6.07 -26.98
C ALA A 292 1.68 -4.67 -27.51
N LEU A 293 0.43 -4.45 -27.95
CA LEU A 293 -0.01 -3.14 -28.45
C LEU A 293 -0.33 -2.18 -27.30
N ASP A 294 0.36 -1.04 -27.27
CA ASP A 294 0.17 -0.01 -26.25
C ASP A 294 -1.04 0.91 -26.47
N ASN A 295 -1.54 0.99 -27.70
CA ASN A 295 -2.70 1.80 -28.06
C ASN A 295 -4.01 1.01 -27.86
N ASP A 296 -4.90 1.52 -26.99
CA ASP A 296 -6.16 0.82 -26.66
C ASP A 296 -7.09 0.64 -27.87
N ASN A 297 -7.08 1.56 -28.85
CA ASN A 297 -7.91 1.44 -30.05
C ASN A 297 -7.36 0.40 -31.04
N GLU A 298 -6.03 0.28 -31.14
CA GLU A 298 -5.39 -0.74 -31.97
C GLU A 298 -5.54 -2.12 -31.32
N TRP A 299 -5.27 -2.22 -30.02
CA TRP A 299 -5.49 -3.44 -29.23
C TRP A 299 -6.94 -3.95 -29.35
N LYS A 300 -7.94 -3.07 -29.21
CA LYS A 300 -9.36 -3.41 -29.36
C LYS A 300 -9.67 -4.14 -30.68
N ARG A 301 -9.03 -3.74 -31.78
CA ARG A 301 -9.25 -4.35 -33.10
C ARG A 301 -8.69 -5.76 -33.22
N THR A 302 -7.87 -6.20 -32.26
CA THR A 302 -7.26 -7.54 -32.24
C THR A 302 -7.98 -8.53 -31.31
N LEU A 303 -8.98 -8.07 -30.54
CA LEU A 303 -9.65 -8.89 -29.53
C LEU A 303 -10.34 -10.12 -30.13
N SER A 304 -10.99 -9.95 -31.27
CA SER A 304 -11.75 -11.03 -31.93
C SER A 304 -10.84 -12.11 -32.49
N THR A 305 -9.59 -11.75 -32.79
CA THR A 305 -8.53 -12.69 -33.19
C THR A 305 -7.75 -13.25 -32.01
N GLY A 306 -8.20 -13.11 -30.77
CA GLY A 306 -7.47 -13.72 -29.66
C GLY A 306 -8.10 -13.43 -28.31
N PRO A 307 -9.40 -13.68 -28.13
CA PRO A 307 -10.07 -13.23 -26.94
C PRO A 307 -9.62 -14.03 -25.71
N ALA A 308 -9.83 -13.44 -24.54
CA ALA A 308 -9.69 -14.10 -23.25
C ALA A 308 -11.06 -14.51 -22.70
N LEU A 309 -11.07 -15.54 -21.84
CA LEU A 309 -12.22 -15.89 -21.02
C LEU A 309 -12.27 -14.88 -19.87
N LEU A 310 -13.21 -13.95 -19.96
CA LEU A 310 -13.35 -12.83 -19.03
C LEU A 310 -14.21 -13.17 -17.83
N GLN A 311 -15.22 -14.02 -18.02
CA GLN A 311 -16.06 -14.47 -16.91
C GLN A 311 -16.58 -15.89 -17.12
N ILE A 312 -16.53 -16.73 -16.08
CA ILE A 312 -17.35 -17.95 -16.02
C ILE A 312 -18.69 -17.54 -15.45
N LEU A 313 -19.77 -17.71 -16.21
CA LEU A 313 -21.14 -17.33 -15.85
C LEU A 313 -21.94 -18.50 -15.30
N GLU A 314 -21.70 -19.71 -15.83
CA GLU A 314 -22.34 -20.94 -15.38
C GLU A 314 -21.35 -22.11 -15.54
N MET A 315 -21.35 -23.03 -14.58
CA MET A 315 -20.55 -24.25 -14.60
C MET A 315 -21.32 -25.40 -13.96
N VAL A 316 -21.05 -26.61 -14.44
CA VAL A 316 -21.74 -27.84 -14.03
C VAL A 316 -20.70 -28.84 -13.51
N PRO A 317 -20.90 -29.47 -12.35
CA PRO A 317 -19.95 -30.42 -11.78
C PRO A 317 -19.78 -31.67 -12.66
N TRP A 318 -18.60 -32.28 -12.64
CA TRP A 318 -18.29 -33.46 -13.46
C TRP A 318 -19.26 -34.63 -13.29
N TYR A 319 -19.82 -34.80 -12.08
CA TYR A 319 -20.74 -35.90 -11.80
C TYR A 319 -22.06 -35.81 -12.60
N ASP A 320 -22.44 -34.64 -13.13
CA ASP A 320 -23.63 -34.52 -13.99
C ASP A 320 -23.39 -35.06 -15.41
N PHE A 321 -22.13 -35.33 -15.78
CA PHE A 321 -21.73 -35.93 -17.05
C PHE A 321 -21.40 -37.42 -16.94
N VAL A 322 -21.66 -38.02 -15.76
CA VAL A 322 -21.43 -39.44 -15.49
C VAL A 322 -22.76 -40.17 -15.38
N THR A 323 -22.87 -41.31 -16.09
CA THR A 323 -24.09 -42.13 -16.12
C THR A 323 -24.14 -43.16 -15.00
N ASP A 324 -23.00 -43.66 -14.53
CA ASP A 324 -22.93 -44.60 -13.40
C ASP A 324 -23.20 -43.89 -12.07
N GLU A 325 -24.26 -44.30 -11.37
CA GLU A 325 -24.73 -43.64 -10.15
C GLU A 325 -23.77 -43.81 -8.95
N ALA A 326 -23.02 -44.91 -8.87
CA ALA A 326 -22.02 -45.09 -7.83
C ALA A 326 -20.83 -44.14 -8.05
N VAL A 327 -20.33 -44.08 -9.29
CA VAL A 327 -19.24 -43.16 -9.67
C VAL A 327 -19.67 -41.70 -9.47
N LYS A 328 -20.90 -41.35 -9.82
CA LYS A 328 -21.50 -40.04 -9.60
C LYS A 328 -21.51 -39.65 -8.13
N GLN A 329 -21.95 -40.55 -7.25
CA GLN A 329 -22.00 -40.30 -5.81
C GLN A 329 -20.60 -40.19 -5.20
N ASN A 330 -19.64 -40.98 -5.68
CA ASN A 330 -18.23 -40.88 -5.29
C ASN A 330 -17.63 -39.52 -5.69
N LEU A 331 -17.80 -39.09 -6.94
CA LEU A 331 -17.38 -37.76 -7.42
C LEU A 331 -18.02 -36.64 -6.61
N ARG A 332 -19.33 -36.72 -6.35
CA ARG A 332 -20.03 -35.74 -5.51
C ARG A 332 -19.44 -35.65 -4.11
N THR A 333 -19.04 -36.78 -3.54
CA THR A 333 -18.45 -36.85 -2.20
C THR A 333 -17.06 -36.22 -2.18
N ILE A 334 -16.17 -36.62 -3.10
CA ILE A 334 -14.80 -36.09 -3.12
C ILE A 334 -14.75 -34.61 -3.52
N ILE A 335 -15.59 -34.15 -4.46
CA ILE A 335 -15.66 -32.73 -4.85
C ILE A 335 -16.09 -31.87 -3.65
N ARG A 336 -17.07 -32.33 -2.86
CA ARG A 336 -17.51 -31.61 -1.64
C ARG A 336 -16.44 -31.61 -0.55
N TYR A 337 -15.74 -32.73 -0.36
CA TYR A 337 -14.65 -32.84 0.60
C TYR A 337 -13.52 -31.87 0.25
N ARG A 338 -13.08 -31.87 -1.01
CA ARG A 338 -12.04 -30.98 -1.54
C ARG A 338 -12.42 -29.52 -1.37
N GLN A 339 -13.66 -29.13 -1.64
CA GLN A 339 -14.13 -27.75 -1.44
C GLN A 339 -14.08 -27.29 0.02
N ARG A 340 -14.55 -28.12 0.98
CA ARG A 340 -14.60 -27.75 2.40
C ARG A 340 -13.21 -27.57 3.03
N ASN A 341 -12.26 -28.44 2.69
CA ASN A 341 -10.93 -28.39 3.29
C ASN A 341 -10.15 -27.13 2.91
N ILE A 342 -10.26 -26.68 1.66
CA ILE A 342 -9.58 -25.45 1.23
C ILE A 342 -10.19 -24.22 1.89
N ASP A 343 -11.52 -24.18 2.02
CA ASP A 343 -12.21 -23.08 2.71
C ASP A 343 -11.66 -22.88 4.13
N LEU A 344 -11.43 -23.97 4.87
CA LEU A 344 -10.88 -23.93 6.22
C LEU A 344 -9.42 -23.44 6.24
N VAL A 345 -8.56 -23.99 5.38
CA VAL A 345 -7.13 -23.64 5.33
C VAL A 345 -6.93 -22.18 4.92
N GLN A 346 -7.66 -21.70 3.90
CA GLN A 346 -7.55 -20.31 3.45
C GLN A 346 -8.09 -19.33 4.48
N THR A 347 -9.21 -19.65 5.14
CA THR A 347 -9.78 -18.77 6.17
C THR A 347 -8.80 -18.56 7.32
N GLU A 348 -8.15 -19.62 7.78
CA GLU A 348 -7.17 -19.53 8.87
C GLU A 348 -5.92 -18.75 8.46
N ALA A 349 -5.38 -19.01 7.27
CA ALA A 349 -4.20 -18.31 6.76
C ALA A 349 -4.48 -16.81 6.51
N VAL A 350 -5.65 -16.47 5.95
CA VAL A 350 -6.09 -15.07 5.76
C VAL A 350 -6.28 -14.36 7.10
N ARG A 351 -6.87 -15.03 8.10
CA ARG A 351 -7.01 -14.50 9.46
C ARG A 351 -5.65 -14.17 10.08
N GLN A 352 -4.64 -15.02 9.88
CA GLN A 352 -3.28 -14.76 10.37
C GLN A 352 -2.60 -13.58 9.67
N ILE A 353 -2.87 -13.36 8.38
CA ILE A 353 -2.39 -12.19 7.64
C ILE A 353 -3.06 -10.92 8.17
N ASP A 354 -4.38 -10.93 8.32
CA ASP A 354 -5.12 -9.77 8.81
C ASP A 354 -4.80 -9.44 10.27
N ALA A 355 -4.49 -10.44 11.10
CA ALA A 355 -4.02 -10.24 12.47
C ALA A 355 -2.65 -9.52 12.55
N ARG A 356 -1.86 -9.53 11.46
CA ARG A 356 -0.61 -8.75 11.35
C ARG A 356 -0.86 -7.32 10.89
N LEU A 357 -2.03 -7.02 10.33
CA LEU A 357 -2.40 -5.66 9.97
C LEU A 357 -2.70 -4.89 11.25
N SER A 358 -1.82 -3.95 11.59
CA SER A 358 -2.09 -3.00 12.67
C SER A 358 -3.43 -2.32 12.39
N PRO A 359 -4.39 -2.25 13.33
CA PRO A 359 -5.59 -1.43 13.12
C PRO A 359 -5.15 -0.02 12.70
N CYS A 360 -5.90 0.63 11.80
CA CYS A 360 -5.66 2.06 11.59
C CYS A 360 -5.69 2.71 12.97
N PRO A 361 -4.63 3.44 13.37
CA PRO A 361 -4.54 3.95 14.71
C PRO A 361 -5.73 4.88 14.96
N ILE A 362 -6.77 4.36 15.58
CA ILE A 362 -7.73 5.16 16.31
C ILE A 362 -6.96 5.61 17.54
N GLY A 363 -6.38 6.81 17.45
CA GLY A 363 -5.81 7.52 18.59
C GLY A 363 -4.38 7.12 18.99
N ILE A 364 -3.39 7.48 18.17
CA ILE A 364 -1.98 7.69 18.59
C ILE A 364 -1.52 8.95 17.83
N PRO A 365 -0.86 9.96 18.44
CA PRO A 365 -0.50 11.17 17.73
C PRO A 365 0.65 10.77 16.80
N VAL A 366 0.36 10.61 15.52
CA VAL A 366 0.77 11.67 14.59
C VAL A 366 1.96 12.49 15.13
N ARG A 367 3.18 11.97 15.07
CA ARG A 367 4.23 12.77 14.44
C ARG A 367 4.23 12.31 12.99
N ALA A 368 3.77 13.21 12.13
CA ALA A 368 3.65 13.04 10.69
C ALA A 368 2.57 12.07 10.16
N SER A 369 1.38 12.00 10.77
CA SER A 369 0.22 11.89 9.88
C SER A 369 0.02 13.22 9.19
N ALA A 370 0.28 13.25 7.89
CA ALA A 370 -0.57 13.93 6.94
C ALA A 370 -1.39 15.10 7.48
N ILE A 371 -0.79 16.27 7.61
CA ILE A 371 -1.59 17.46 7.43
C ILE A 371 -1.60 17.68 5.93
N ASP A 372 -2.79 17.73 5.33
CA ASP A 372 -2.97 18.28 3.99
C ASP A 372 -2.70 19.76 4.06
N ILE A 373 -1.43 20.10 4.20
CA ILE A 373 -0.94 21.42 3.90
C ILE A 373 -1.07 21.48 2.39
N PHE A 374 -2.21 22.00 1.92
CA PHE A 374 -2.44 22.27 0.51
C PHE A 374 -1.21 22.98 -0.06
N SER A 375 -0.92 22.81 -1.35
CA SER A 375 0.23 23.44 -2.01
C SER A 375 0.33 24.97 -1.80
N ASN A 376 -0.77 25.60 -1.36
CA ASN A 376 -0.90 27.03 -1.10
C ASN A 376 -1.20 27.39 0.37
N ALA A 377 -0.92 26.51 1.34
CA ALA A 377 -1.18 26.81 2.75
C ALA A 377 -0.48 28.11 3.19
N ARG A 378 -1.22 28.90 3.97
CA ARG A 378 -0.79 30.15 4.56
C ARG A 378 -1.18 30.14 6.04
N TRP A 379 -0.42 30.86 6.83
CA TRP A 379 -0.65 30.99 8.25
C TRP A 379 -0.77 32.45 8.61
N GLN A 380 -1.66 32.73 9.57
CA GLN A 380 -1.78 34.04 10.18
C GLN A 380 -0.41 34.46 10.69
N GLN A 381 0.02 35.66 10.32
CA GLN A 381 1.35 36.16 10.67
C GLN A 381 1.47 36.58 12.14
N ASN A 382 0.34 36.78 12.82
CA ASN A 382 0.29 37.10 14.24
C ASN A 382 0.32 35.82 15.08
N GLY A 383 1.49 35.52 15.66
CA GLY A 383 1.67 34.39 16.57
C GLY A 383 1.00 34.62 17.93
N ILE A 384 0.42 33.55 18.48
CA ILE A 384 -0.20 33.53 19.81
C ILE A 384 0.77 32.82 20.75
N THR A 385 1.15 33.45 21.86
CA THR A 385 1.96 32.79 22.89
C THR A 385 1.10 31.75 23.62
N VAL A 386 1.50 30.48 23.54
CA VAL A 386 0.77 29.34 24.15
C VAL A 386 1.50 28.71 25.34
N ALA A 387 2.77 29.06 25.54
CA ALA A 387 3.54 28.71 26.73
C ALA A 387 4.65 29.75 26.96
N GLY A 388 4.90 30.10 28.23
CA GLY A 388 5.93 31.09 28.61
C GLY A 388 5.56 32.53 28.27
N GLY A 389 6.56 33.34 27.88
CA GLY A 389 6.38 34.75 27.52
C GLY A 389 6.30 35.75 28.68
N ASN A 390 6.40 35.28 29.94
CA ASN A 390 6.39 36.11 31.15
C ASN A 390 7.79 36.41 31.69
N GLY A 391 8.76 36.57 30.78
CA GLY A 391 10.18 36.70 31.09
C GLY A 391 10.88 35.37 31.40
N GLN A 392 12.22 35.42 31.45
CA GLN A 392 13.04 34.27 31.83
C GLN A 392 12.89 33.97 33.32
N GLY A 393 12.68 32.71 33.68
CA GLY A 393 12.67 32.31 35.09
C GLY A 393 12.26 30.86 35.31
N ASN A 394 12.06 30.49 36.57
CA ASN A 394 11.66 29.15 37.01
C ASN A 394 10.21 29.07 37.50
N GLY A 395 9.49 30.21 37.53
CA GLY A 395 8.06 30.25 37.81
C GLY A 395 7.27 29.37 36.84
N ILE A 396 6.09 28.91 37.25
CA ILE A 396 5.32 27.95 36.44
C ILE A 396 4.61 28.59 35.23
N ASN A 397 4.51 29.91 35.21
CA ASN A 397 4.13 30.71 34.05
C ASN A 397 5.34 31.23 33.23
N GLN A 398 6.57 30.88 33.62
CA GLN A 398 7.81 31.29 32.96
C GLN A 398 8.51 30.09 32.32
N LEU A 399 9.35 30.36 31.33
CA LEU A 399 10.27 29.39 30.76
C LEU A 399 11.71 29.94 30.84
N SER A 400 12.70 29.07 30.84
CA SER A 400 14.12 29.45 30.76
C SER A 400 14.83 28.64 29.69
N VAL A 401 15.09 29.30 28.56
CA VAL A 401 15.70 28.74 27.33
C VAL A 401 14.99 27.45 26.90
N PRO A 402 13.71 27.53 26.48
CA PRO A 402 13.01 26.37 25.94
C PRO A 402 13.65 25.97 24.61
N TYR A 403 13.88 24.68 24.41
CA TYR A 403 14.68 24.18 23.28
C TYR A 403 13.83 23.49 22.22
N SER A 404 12.88 22.68 22.65
CA SER A 404 11.94 21.97 21.81
C SER A 404 10.60 21.82 22.52
N SER A 405 9.57 21.48 21.76
CA SER A 405 8.25 21.17 22.29
C SER A 405 7.61 19.99 21.56
N PHE A 406 6.56 19.46 22.17
CA PHE A 406 5.63 18.52 21.56
C PHE A 406 4.21 19.01 21.81
N VAL A 407 3.33 18.88 20.82
CA VAL A 407 1.90 19.16 20.98
C VAL A 407 1.11 17.89 20.72
N ASP A 408 0.26 17.51 21.67
CA ASP A 408 -0.60 16.33 21.51
C ASP A 408 -1.97 16.67 20.91
N ASP A 409 -2.81 15.64 20.72
CA ASP A 409 -4.13 15.78 20.09
C ASP A 409 -5.08 16.68 20.88
N ASP A 410 -4.87 16.78 22.19
CA ASP A 410 -5.64 17.62 23.11
C ASP A 410 -5.10 19.06 23.13
N GLN A 411 -4.18 19.38 22.22
CA GLN A 411 -3.53 20.69 22.10
C GLN A 411 -2.69 21.03 23.34
N THR A 412 -2.25 20.02 24.09
CA THR A 412 -1.35 20.19 25.23
C THR A 412 0.08 20.30 24.75
N VAL A 413 0.78 21.36 25.17
CA VAL A 413 2.16 21.65 24.81
C VAL A 413 3.09 21.13 25.92
N TYR A 414 4.00 20.22 25.57
CA TYR A 414 5.10 19.79 26.43
C TYR A 414 6.35 20.52 26.00
N VAL A 415 7.02 21.22 26.91
CA VAL A 415 8.20 22.04 26.61
C VAL A 415 9.42 21.49 27.34
N ALA A 416 10.50 21.24 26.61
CA ALA A 416 11.80 20.92 27.18
C ALA A 416 12.54 22.20 27.59
N GLU A 417 12.71 22.40 28.89
CA GLU A 417 13.41 23.56 29.44
C GLU A 417 14.85 23.23 29.79
N TYR A 418 15.77 23.81 29.02
CA TYR A 418 17.19 23.50 29.12
C TYR A 418 17.78 23.91 30.48
N LEU A 419 17.58 25.17 30.90
CA LEU A 419 18.21 25.70 32.12
C LEU A 419 17.49 25.31 33.41
N ASN A 420 16.19 25.02 33.35
CA ASN A 420 15.41 24.59 34.51
C ASN A 420 15.39 23.06 34.70
N HIS A 421 16.04 22.32 33.79
CA HIS A 421 16.18 20.86 33.82
C HIS A 421 14.86 20.11 34.04
N ARG A 422 13.85 20.49 33.28
CA ARG A 422 12.48 19.98 33.45
C ARG A 422 11.72 19.96 32.14
N ILE A 423 10.65 19.16 32.12
CA ILE A 423 9.59 19.24 31.12
C ILE A 423 8.36 19.88 31.76
N VAL A 424 7.78 20.88 31.10
CA VAL A 424 6.56 21.55 31.55
C VAL A 424 5.42 21.28 30.58
N GLU A 425 4.30 20.81 31.12
CA GLU A 425 3.02 20.64 30.44
C GLU A 425 2.23 21.95 30.48
N TRP A 426 1.70 22.39 29.34
CA TRP A 426 0.81 23.54 29.19
C TRP A 426 -0.44 23.09 28.44
N ARG A 427 -1.57 23.03 29.15
CA ARG A 427 -2.85 22.66 28.54
C ARG A 427 -3.39 23.81 27.68
N SER A 428 -4.21 23.48 26.70
CA SER A 428 -4.85 24.47 25.83
C SER A 428 -5.58 25.54 26.66
N GLY A 429 -5.25 26.81 26.41
CA GLY A 429 -5.82 27.98 27.12
C GLY A 429 -5.26 28.23 28.53
N ALA A 430 -4.32 27.43 29.02
CA ALA A 430 -3.71 27.66 30.33
C ALA A 430 -2.76 28.87 30.33
N THR A 431 -2.78 29.66 31.40
CA THR A 431 -1.87 30.81 31.61
C THR A 431 -0.60 30.42 32.38
N SER A 432 -0.53 29.19 32.87
CA SER A 432 0.62 28.62 33.57
C SER A 432 0.69 27.12 33.34
N GLY A 433 1.90 26.56 33.40
CA GLY A 433 2.14 25.14 33.14
C GLY A 433 2.07 24.25 34.38
N GLN A 434 2.56 23.03 34.23
CA GLN A 434 2.79 22.06 35.30
C GLN A 434 4.08 21.29 35.03
N VAL A 435 4.97 21.18 36.01
CA VAL A 435 6.17 20.34 35.86
C VAL A 435 5.76 18.88 35.85
N ILE A 436 6.06 18.17 34.77
CA ILE A 436 5.65 16.78 34.58
C ILE A 436 6.82 15.80 34.63
N ALA A 437 8.04 16.28 34.37
CA ALA A 437 9.28 15.51 34.52
C ALA A 437 10.44 16.42 34.93
N GLY A 438 11.37 15.91 35.74
CA GLY A 438 12.50 16.68 36.25
C GLY A 438 12.10 17.76 37.26
N GLY A 439 12.83 18.87 37.28
CA GLY A 439 12.59 20.01 38.19
C GLY A 439 13.12 19.83 39.62
N ASN A 440 13.82 18.72 39.91
CA ASN A 440 14.45 18.42 41.19
C ASN A 440 15.97 18.71 41.19
N GLY A 441 16.37 19.77 40.47
CA GLY A 441 17.76 20.11 40.19
C GLY A 441 18.39 19.26 39.06
N PRO A 442 19.56 19.68 38.54
CA PRO A 442 20.29 18.91 37.55
C PRO A 442 20.86 17.63 38.16
N GLY A 443 20.70 16.51 37.49
CA GLY A 443 21.33 15.26 37.91
C GLY A 443 20.82 14.05 37.14
N ASN A 444 21.42 12.90 37.40
CA ASN A 444 21.10 11.63 36.76
C ASN A 444 20.17 10.72 37.59
N GLY A 445 19.71 11.22 38.75
CA GLY A 445 18.73 10.53 39.59
C GLY A 445 17.46 10.17 38.81
N VAL A 446 16.71 9.18 39.31
CA VAL A 446 15.50 8.69 38.63
C VAL A 446 14.40 9.76 38.52
N ASN A 447 14.41 10.76 39.40
CA ASN A 447 13.50 11.91 39.40
C ASN A 447 14.16 13.22 38.93
N GLN A 448 15.34 13.15 38.30
CA GLN A 448 16.10 14.30 37.81
C GLN A 448 16.34 14.22 36.29
N LEU A 449 16.49 15.38 35.69
CA LEU A 449 16.97 15.57 34.33
C LEU A 449 18.17 16.52 34.40
N SER A 450 18.99 16.55 33.35
CA SER A 450 20.06 17.53 33.16
C SER A 450 19.99 18.04 31.73
N HIS A 451 19.63 19.32 31.60
CA HIS A 451 19.59 20.03 30.33
C HIS A 451 18.78 19.32 29.21
N PRO A 452 17.49 19.00 29.42
CA PRO A 452 16.71 18.31 28.40
C PRO A 452 16.56 19.17 27.14
N LEU A 453 16.78 18.57 25.97
CA LEU A 453 16.73 19.28 24.68
C LEU A 453 15.47 18.99 23.88
N ASP A 454 14.89 17.79 24.04
CA ASP A 454 13.73 17.37 23.27
C ASP A 454 12.82 16.45 24.07
N VAL A 455 11.55 16.47 23.72
CA VAL A 455 10.51 15.65 24.34
C VAL A 455 9.51 15.22 23.29
N ILE A 456 9.09 13.96 23.33
CA ILE A 456 8.00 13.41 22.52
C ILE A 456 7.04 12.62 23.38
N VAL A 457 5.80 12.46 22.94
CA VAL A 457 4.79 11.65 23.64
C VAL A 457 4.71 10.25 23.01
N ASP A 458 4.92 9.21 23.82
CA ASP A 458 4.55 7.82 23.52
C ASP A 458 3.14 7.59 24.10
N LYS A 459 2.10 7.73 23.25
CA LYS A 459 0.71 7.52 23.70
C LYS A 459 0.40 6.07 24.03
N GLU A 460 1.02 5.09 23.37
CA GLU A 460 0.76 3.67 23.64
C GLU A 460 1.04 3.33 25.11
N ARG A 461 2.12 3.90 25.65
CA ARG A 461 2.53 3.72 27.06
C ARG A 461 2.10 4.84 27.98
N ASN A 462 1.36 5.82 27.47
CA ASN A 462 1.02 7.05 28.18
C ASN A 462 2.25 7.68 28.88
N SER A 463 3.33 7.86 28.12
CA SER A 463 4.62 8.32 28.63
C SER A 463 5.25 9.39 27.73
N LEU A 464 6.21 10.12 28.26
CA LEU A 464 7.11 11.01 27.55
C LEU A 464 8.41 10.26 27.25
N ILE A 465 8.98 10.49 26.08
CA ILE A 465 10.36 10.13 25.77
C ILE A 465 11.16 11.43 25.73
N ILE A 466 12.15 11.54 26.60
CA ILE A 466 12.86 12.79 26.88
C ILE A 466 14.33 12.60 26.56
N CYS A 467 14.86 13.57 25.83
CA CYS A 467 16.26 13.70 25.48
C CYS A 467 17.01 14.36 26.63
N ASP A 468 17.57 13.56 27.53
CA ASP A 468 18.25 14.00 28.74
C ASP A 468 19.74 14.26 28.44
N HIS A 469 19.98 15.28 27.61
CA HIS A 469 21.26 15.55 26.95
C HIS A 469 22.44 15.61 27.92
N GLY A 470 22.32 16.34 29.04
CA GLY A 470 23.40 16.50 30.01
C GLY A 470 23.79 15.21 30.73
N ASN A 471 22.93 14.18 30.70
CA ASN A 471 23.18 12.86 31.29
C ASN A 471 23.49 11.78 30.25
N LEU A 472 23.66 12.15 28.97
CA LEU A 472 23.98 11.23 27.87
C LEU A 472 22.99 10.06 27.74
N ARG A 473 21.69 10.34 27.92
CA ARG A 473 20.65 9.31 27.89
C ARG A 473 19.33 9.79 27.28
N VAL A 474 18.50 8.84 26.89
CA VAL A 474 17.08 9.05 26.60
C VAL A 474 16.28 8.34 27.68
N VAL A 475 15.33 9.06 28.28
CA VAL A 475 14.48 8.54 29.36
C VAL A 475 13.03 8.43 28.94
N ARG A 476 12.34 7.37 29.38
CA ARG A 476 10.89 7.25 29.34
C ARG A 476 10.30 7.67 30.69
N TRP A 477 9.34 8.58 30.68
CA TRP A 477 8.74 9.14 31.89
C TRP A 477 7.21 9.04 31.85
N PRO A 478 6.51 8.49 32.85
CA PRO A 478 5.06 8.38 32.81
C PRO A 478 4.37 9.76 32.79
N ARG A 479 3.36 9.96 31.94
CA ARG A 479 2.61 11.23 31.86
C ARG A 479 1.66 11.47 33.04
N GLN A 480 1.29 10.41 33.75
CA GLN A 480 0.37 10.48 34.88
C GLN A 480 0.97 9.73 36.07
N ASN A 481 0.92 10.36 37.26
CA ASN A 481 1.39 9.79 38.53
C ASN A 481 2.86 9.30 38.54
N GLY A 482 3.66 9.63 37.52
CA GLY A 482 5.06 9.24 37.41
C GLY A 482 5.99 10.23 38.09
N ARG A 483 6.67 9.80 39.16
CA ARG A 483 7.69 10.62 39.85
C ARG A 483 9.12 10.34 39.37
N SER A 484 9.30 9.38 38.46
CA SER A 484 10.60 8.92 38.01
C SER A 484 10.59 8.49 36.54
N GLY A 485 11.72 8.68 35.86
CA GLY A 485 11.99 8.18 34.51
C GLY A 485 12.88 6.93 34.51
N GLU A 486 12.70 6.12 33.48
CA GLU A 486 13.51 4.94 33.16
C GLU A 486 14.45 5.27 32.00
N THR A 487 15.72 4.87 32.08
CA THR A 487 16.65 5.04 30.95
C THR A 487 16.38 3.97 29.90
N ILE A 488 16.04 4.40 28.68
CA ILE A 488 15.77 3.50 27.55
C ILE A 488 16.88 3.48 26.50
N VAL A 489 17.73 4.52 26.47
CA VAL A 489 18.96 4.60 25.68
C VAL A 489 20.04 5.22 26.55
N SER A 490 21.22 4.61 26.60
CA SER A 490 22.38 5.09 27.38
C SER A 490 23.55 5.45 26.46
N ASN A 491 24.52 6.21 26.97
CA ASN A 491 25.73 6.64 26.25
C ASN A 491 25.43 7.35 24.92
N ASN A 492 24.35 8.14 24.89
CA ASN A 492 23.91 8.89 23.72
C ASN A 492 23.82 10.37 24.07
N HIS A 493 24.62 11.22 23.41
CA HIS A 493 24.54 12.66 23.59
C HIS A 493 23.34 13.19 22.80
N CYS A 494 22.15 12.88 23.30
CA CYS A 494 20.90 13.09 22.59
C CYS A 494 20.67 14.58 22.34
N ALA A 495 20.36 14.99 21.11
CA ALA A 495 19.94 16.35 20.79
C ALA A 495 18.51 16.48 20.22
N GLY A 496 18.01 15.42 19.57
CA GLY A 496 16.70 15.42 18.94
C GLY A 496 16.11 14.03 18.86
N LEU A 497 14.79 13.95 18.93
CA LEU A 497 14.01 12.73 18.97
C LEU A 497 12.88 12.77 17.95
N THR A 498 12.66 11.64 17.28
CA THR A 498 11.39 11.39 16.60
C THR A 498 11.05 9.91 16.65
N VAL A 499 9.78 9.58 16.41
CA VAL A 499 9.33 8.20 16.23
C VAL A 499 8.71 8.08 14.83
N ASP A 500 8.91 6.94 14.19
CA ASP A 500 8.18 6.62 12.96
C ASP A 500 6.80 6.00 13.29
N GLU A 501 5.98 5.83 12.25
CA GLU A 501 4.66 5.19 12.35
C GLU A 501 4.72 3.72 12.81
N ASN A 502 5.89 3.06 12.76
CA ASN A 502 6.09 1.70 13.27
C ASN A 502 6.51 1.68 14.75
N GLY A 503 6.64 2.84 15.40
CA GLY A 503 7.12 2.99 16.77
C GLY A 503 8.62 2.84 16.95
N SER A 504 9.42 2.92 15.88
CA SER A 504 10.88 2.97 15.99
C SER A 504 11.31 4.36 16.45
N LEU A 505 12.17 4.42 17.47
CA LEU A 505 12.72 5.67 17.99
C LEU A 505 13.97 6.07 17.21
N TYR A 506 14.02 7.31 16.73
CA TYR A 506 15.17 7.91 16.10
C TYR A 506 15.76 8.94 17.06
N VAL A 507 17.06 8.80 17.33
CA VAL A 507 17.79 9.64 18.28
C VAL A 507 18.98 10.25 17.55
N VAL A 508 19.06 11.58 17.55
CA VAL A 508 20.25 12.31 17.13
C VAL A 508 21.30 12.18 18.22
N ASN A 509 22.45 11.60 17.89
CA ASN A 509 23.61 11.62 18.77
C ASN A 509 24.53 12.76 18.34
N TYR A 510 24.45 13.87 19.06
CA TYR A 510 25.21 15.09 18.79
C TYR A 510 26.72 14.83 18.83
N GLY A 511 27.19 14.09 19.85
CA GLY A 511 28.62 13.83 20.07
C GLY A 511 29.24 12.84 19.08
N GLN A 512 28.42 12.01 18.44
CA GLN A 512 28.86 11.06 17.40
C GLN A 512 28.55 11.54 15.98
N HIS A 513 27.91 12.70 15.83
CA HIS A 513 27.51 13.27 14.53
C HIS A 513 26.69 12.29 13.67
N GLU A 514 25.69 11.66 14.28
CA GLU A 514 24.88 10.63 13.62
C GLU A 514 23.43 10.62 14.14
N VAL A 515 22.57 9.92 13.39
CA VAL A 515 21.23 9.56 13.84
C VAL A 515 21.12 8.05 13.92
N ARG A 516 20.61 7.55 15.06
CA ARG A 516 20.36 6.13 15.29
C ARG A 516 18.87 5.82 15.35
N ARG A 517 18.45 4.75 14.69
CA ARG A 517 17.12 4.14 14.81
C ARG A 517 17.15 2.97 15.77
N TYR A 518 16.24 2.93 16.73
CA TYR A 518 16.02 1.86 17.69
C TYR A 518 14.64 1.27 17.44
N ARG A 519 14.59 0.01 17.00
CA ARG A 519 13.32 -0.72 16.98
C ARG A 519 12.93 -1.17 18.38
N ARG A 520 11.68 -1.60 18.53
CA ARG A 520 11.16 -2.08 19.81
C ARG A 520 12.03 -3.22 20.37
N GLY A 521 12.62 -2.98 21.55
CA GLY A 521 13.49 -3.94 22.23
C GLY A 521 14.97 -3.87 21.85
N GLU A 522 15.36 -3.04 20.88
CA GLU A 522 16.78 -2.81 20.55
C GLU A 522 17.41 -1.80 21.52
N SER A 523 18.62 -2.09 22.01
CA SER A 523 19.36 -1.21 22.93
C SER A 523 20.54 -0.45 22.29
N GLN A 524 21.06 -0.94 21.17
CA GLN A 524 22.22 -0.33 20.48
C GLN A 524 21.83 0.65 19.37
N GLY A 525 20.68 0.41 18.73
CA GLY A 525 20.23 1.15 17.55
C GLY A 525 21.12 0.94 16.32
N THR A 526 20.59 1.27 15.15
CA THR A 526 21.30 1.24 13.87
C THR A 526 21.53 2.65 13.38
N VAL A 527 22.73 2.98 12.90
CA VAL A 527 23.02 4.28 12.27
C VAL A 527 22.25 4.38 10.96
N VAL A 528 21.47 5.45 10.79
CA VAL A 528 20.62 5.70 9.62
C VAL A 528 20.94 7.01 8.90
N ALA A 529 21.72 7.90 9.52
CA ALA A 529 22.27 9.11 8.88
C ALA A 529 23.58 9.50 9.58
N GLY A 530 24.55 10.01 8.82
CA GLY A 530 25.88 10.35 9.33
C GLY A 530 26.72 9.11 9.70
N GLY A 531 27.47 9.19 10.81
CA GLY A 531 28.27 8.08 11.35
C GLY A 531 29.66 7.92 10.72
N ASN A 532 30.06 8.79 9.81
CA ASN A 532 31.38 8.78 9.16
C ASN A 532 32.29 9.92 9.66
N GLY A 533 32.14 10.28 10.93
CA GLY A 533 32.86 11.37 11.59
C GLY A 533 32.32 12.76 11.28
N ASN A 534 32.90 13.76 11.94
CA ASN A 534 32.58 15.18 11.77
C ASN A 534 33.06 15.67 10.39
N GLY A 535 32.20 16.36 9.63
CA GLY A 535 32.56 16.98 8.37
C GLY A 535 31.35 17.33 7.51
N ASN A 536 31.62 17.81 6.28
CA ASN A 536 30.61 18.36 5.37
C ASN A 536 30.33 17.50 4.13
N ARG A 537 30.91 16.29 4.04
CA ARG A 537 30.57 15.34 2.98
C ARG A 537 29.11 14.90 3.07
N LEU A 538 28.59 14.26 2.01
CA LEU A 538 27.20 13.80 1.96
C LEU A 538 26.91 12.59 2.86
N ASP A 539 27.93 11.95 3.41
CA ASP A 539 27.86 10.86 4.39
C ASP A 539 28.23 11.31 5.82
N GLN A 540 28.47 12.61 6.03
CA GLN A 540 28.89 13.20 7.29
C GLN A 540 27.91 14.27 7.78
N LEU A 541 27.95 14.51 9.09
CA LEU A 541 27.22 15.58 9.76
C LEU A 541 28.18 16.35 10.68
N THR A 542 27.82 17.58 11.02
CA THR A 542 28.53 18.44 11.97
C THR A 542 27.52 19.04 12.94
N HIS A 543 27.60 18.62 14.21
CA HIS A 543 26.69 19.06 15.28
C HIS A 543 25.19 18.95 14.91
N PRO A 544 24.68 17.75 14.55
CA PRO A 544 23.27 17.61 14.22
C PRO A 544 22.40 17.84 15.46
N HIS A 545 21.29 18.58 15.31
CA HIS A 545 20.42 18.93 16.45
C HIS A 545 19.03 18.32 16.38
N TYR A 546 18.43 18.21 15.20
CA TYR A 546 17.03 17.83 15.06
C TYR A 546 16.86 16.76 13.98
N VAL A 547 15.86 15.92 14.15
CA VAL A 547 15.53 14.83 13.23
C VAL A 547 14.03 14.81 12.96
N PHE A 548 13.69 14.57 11.70
CA PHE A 548 12.34 14.24 11.26
C PHE A 548 12.39 13.00 10.38
N VAL A 549 11.38 12.14 10.49
CA VAL A 549 11.25 10.96 9.63
C VAL A 549 9.92 11.05 8.90
N ASP A 550 9.97 11.02 7.57
CA ASP A 550 8.76 10.96 6.75
C ASP A 550 8.21 9.54 6.62
N ARG A 551 7.05 9.40 5.98
CA ARG A 551 6.37 8.11 5.81
C ARG A 551 7.09 7.13 4.90
N ASP A 552 7.90 7.65 3.99
CA ASP A 552 8.78 6.87 3.14
C ASP A 552 10.04 6.41 3.90
N GLN A 553 10.08 6.61 5.24
CA GLN A 553 11.21 6.31 6.12
C GLN A 553 12.45 7.11 5.76
N SER A 554 12.30 8.25 5.10
CA SER A 554 13.41 9.15 4.86
C SER A 554 13.71 9.95 6.11
N VAL A 555 14.98 10.03 6.48
CA VAL A 555 15.49 10.73 7.66
C VAL A 555 15.98 12.11 7.24
N TYR A 556 15.38 13.16 7.79
CA TYR A 556 15.79 14.55 7.62
C TYR A 556 16.50 15.00 8.87
N VAL A 557 17.68 15.59 8.70
CA VAL A 557 18.54 16.00 9.80
C VAL A 557 18.94 17.44 9.59
N SER A 558 18.78 18.28 10.61
CA SER A 558 19.42 19.59 10.63
C SER A 558 20.90 19.42 10.92
N ASP A 559 21.70 19.59 9.89
CA ASP A 559 23.16 19.54 9.94
C ASP A 559 23.67 20.93 10.32
N THR A 560 23.40 21.30 11.58
CA THR A 560 23.44 22.68 12.08
C THR A 560 24.79 23.35 11.86
N GLY A 561 25.90 22.63 12.11
CA GLY A 561 27.25 23.14 11.94
C GLY A 561 27.67 23.32 10.48
N ASN A 562 27.00 22.66 9.55
CA ASN A 562 27.20 22.83 8.10
C ASN A 562 26.14 23.73 7.45
N HIS A 563 25.23 24.32 8.24
CA HIS A 563 24.21 25.26 7.78
C HIS A 563 23.31 24.71 6.66
N ARG A 564 22.89 23.46 6.80
CA ARG A 564 22.06 22.75 5.80
C ARG A 564 21.09 21.80 6.46
N VAL A 565 20.10 21.37 5.70
CA VAL A 565 19.25 20.21 6.02
C VAL A 565 19.54 19.11 5.04
N MET A 566 19.79 17.93 5.57
CA MET A 566 20.14 16.73 4.81
C MET A 566 19.00 15.72 4.88
N LYS A 567 18.75 15.01 3.79
CA LYS A 567 17.79 13.89 3.70
C LYS A 567 18.52 12.60 3.35
N TRP A 568 18.33 11.54 4.14
CA TRP A 568 18.71 10.16 3.81
C TRP A 568 17.47 9.35 3.46
N MET A 569 17.55 8.57 2.39
CA MET A 569 16.53 7.57 2.04
C MET A 569 16.91 6.23 2.67
N ASP A 570 15.92 5.40 3.01
CA ASP A 570 16.17 4.10 3.64
C ASP A 570 17.12 3.24 2.80
N GLY A 571 18.11 2.64 3.46
CA GLY A 571 19.15 1.82 2.82
C GLY A 571 20.24 2.58 2.04
N VAL A 572 20.19 3.91 1.93
CA VAL A 572 21.19 4.71 1.20
C VAL A 572 22.28 5.22 2.16
N LYS A 573 23.56 5.14 1.75
CA LYS A 573 24.72 5.52 2.59
C LYS A 573 25.00 7.03 2.63
N GLN A 574 24.61 7.76 1.59
CA GLN A 574 24.80 9.20 1.45
C GLN A 574 23.46 9.93 1.40
N GLY A 575 23.41 11.10 2.01
CA GLY A 575 22.25 11.97 1.99
C GLY A 575 22.30 12.95 0.81
N ILE A 576 21.22 13.70 0.67
CA ILE A 576 21.11 14.82 -0.26
C ILE A 576 20.79 16.09 0.51
N VAL A 577 21.32 17.23 0.07
CA VAL A 577 20.95 18.54 0.60
C VAL A 577 19.55 18.90 0.11
N VAL A 578 18.63 19.17 1.02
CA VAL A 578 17.22 19.53 0.70
C VAL A 578 16.85 20.95 1.10
N ALA A 579 17.66 21.62 1.93
CA ALA A 579 17.56 23.04 2.23
C ALA A 579 18.92 23.62 2.64
N GLY A 580 19.18 24.87 2.28
CA GLY A 580 20.47 25.52 2.53
C GLY A 580 21.63 24.92 1.72
N GLY A 581 22.81 24.83 2.34
CA GLY A 581 24.00 24.20 1.73
C GLY A 581 24.86 25.12 0.86
N GLN A 582 24.48 26.40 0.70
CA GLN A 582 25.30 27.43 0.04
C GLN A 582 26.15 28.24 1.03
N GLY A 583 26.60 27.59 2.10
CA GLY A 583 27.34 28.21 3.20
C GLY A 583 26.47 28.96 4.22
N HIS A 584 27.13 29.51 5.24
CA HIS A 584 26.52 30.35 6.26
C HIS A 584 26.06 31.68 5.67
N GLY A 585 24.79 32.06 5.87
CA GLY A 585 24.30 33.38 5.47
C GLY A 585 22.79 33.54 5.61
N SER A 586 22.27 34.65 5.09
CA SER A 586 20.85 35.05 5.21
C SER A 586 20.10 35.13 3.88
N SER A 587 20.75 34.82 2.75
CA SER A 587 20.07 34.73 1.45
C SER A 587 19.04 33.59 1.43
N PHE A 588 18.19 33.53 0.40
CA PHE A 588 17.17 32.48 0.28
C PHE A 588 17.72 31.10 -0.10
N THR A 589 19.00 30.99 -0.44
CA THR A 589 19.69 29.70 -0.65
C THR A 589 20.55 29.28 0.55
N GLN A 590 20.62 30.11 1.58
CA GLN A 590 21.47 29.94 2.75
C GLN A 590 20.65 29.79 4.04
N LEU A 591 21.28 29.17 5.02
CA LEU A 591 20.81 29.07 6.40
C LEU A 591 21.93 29.53 7.35
N SER A 592 21.57 29.87 8.58
CA SER A 592 22.47 30.19 9.68
C SER A 592 22.04 29.37 10.90
N TYR A 593 22.82 28.33 11.18
CA TYR A 593 22.58 27.39 12.28
C TYR A 593 21.13 26.85 12.31
N PRO A 594 20.67 26.09 11.29
CA PRO A 594 19.30 25.55 11.29
C PRO A 594 19.10 24.55 12.43
N TYR A 595 17.94 24.59 13.09
CA TYR A 595 17.60 23.72 14.22
C TYR A 595 16.42 22.81 13.88
N GLY A 596 15.19 23.21 14.20
CA GLY A 596 13.98 22.45 13.98
C GLY A 596 13.74 22.20 12.49
N VAL A 597 13.42 20.96 12.17
CA VAL A 597 13.03 20.54 10.82
C VAL A 597 11.74 19.74 10.90
N VAL A 598 10.78 20.07 10.04
CA VAL A 598 9.60 19.25 9.78
C VAL A 598 9.32 19.22 8.28
N VAL A 599 8.73 18.13 7.81
CA VAL A 599 8.43 17.95 6.39
C VAL A 599 6.95 17.65 6.25
N ASP A 600 6.28 18.34 5.33
CA ASP A 600 4.89 18.04 5.01
C ASP A 600 4.77 16.88 4.01
N GLN A 601 3.53 16.49 3.69
CA GLN A 601 3.25 15.37 2.79
C GLN A 601 3.71 15.59 1.35
N LEU A 602 3.80 16.85 0.92
CA LEU A 602 4.27 17.19 -0.42
C LEU A 602 5.80 17.12 -0.50
N GLY A 603 6.47 16.85 0.63
CA GLY A 603 7.92 16.87 0.75
C GLY A 603 8.47 18.28 0.90
N THR A 604 7.64 19.27 1.27
CA THR A 604 8.11 20.62 1.59
C THR A 604 8.80 20.59 2.95
N VAL A 605 10.05 21.05 3.00
CA VAL A 605 10.85 21.11 4.20
C VAL A 605 10.66 22.47 4.87
N TYR A 606 10.26 22.49 6.13
CA TYR A 606 10.20 23.69 6.96
C TYR A 606 11.33 23.65 7.98
N VAL A 607 12.02 24.76 8.13
CA VAL A 607 13.25 24.86 8.91
C VAL A 607 13.23 26.11 9.77
N THR A 608 13.54 26.00 11.05
CA THR A 608 13.89 27.17 11.86
C THR A 608 15.34 27.54 11.60
N ASP A 609 15.51 28.71 11.00
CA ASP A 609 16.81 29.29 10.66
C ASP A 609 17.23 30.19 11.83
N LEU A 610 17.75 29.54 12.89
CA LEU A 610 17.92 30.11 14.22
C LEU A 610 18.73 31.41 14.20
N GLY A 611 19.85 31.42 13.49
CA GLY A 611 20.77 32.57 13.44
C GLY A 611 20.18 33.77 12.68
N ASN A 612 19.23 33.52 11.78
CA ASN A 612 18.54 34.55 11.01
C ASN A 612 17.16 34.93 11.57
N ALA A 613 16.78 34.41 12.76
CA ALA A 613 15.53 34.75 13.42
C ALA A 613 14.28 34.56 12.53
N ARG A 614 14.24 33.46 11.75
CA ARG A 614 13.17 33.19 10.80
C ARG A 614 12.83 31.71 10.69
N THR A 615 11.64 31.41 10.17
CA THR A 615 11.26 30.08 9.70
C THR A 615 11.18 30.11 8.18
N MET A 616 11.83 29.15 7.53
CA MET A 616 11.89 29.03 6.08
C MET A 616 11.13 27.80 5.61
N ARG A 617 10.60 27.82 4.38
CA ARG A 617 10.08 26.64 3.67
C ARG A 617 10.82 26.42 2.36
N TRP A 618 11.04 25.16 2.01
CA TRP A 618 11.61 24.67 0.75
C TRP A 618 10.68 23.62 0.14
N PRO A 619 9.92 23.95 -0.91
CA PRO A 619 9.20 22.94 -1.68
C PRO A 619 10.15 21.87 -2.22
N LYS A 620 9.64 20.65 -2.42
CA LYS A 620 10.44 19.53 -2.94
C LYS A 620 11.10 19.92 -4.27
N GLY A 621 12.43 19.83 -4.32
CA GLY A 621 13.22 20.16 -5.51
C GLY A 621 13.51 21.65 -5.72
N ALA A 622 13.07 22.54 -4.81
CA ALA A 622 13.36 23.96 -4.90
C ALA A 622 14.85 24.25 -4.66
N THR A 623 15.42 25.18 -5.43
CA THR A 623 16.81 25.64 -5.29
C THR A 623 16.98 26.75 -4.24
N GLN A 624 15.89 27.42 -3.87
CA GLN A 624 15.83 28.46 -2.84
C GLN A 624 14.55 28.34 -2.02
N GLY A 625 14.58 28.82 -0.79
CA GLY A 625 13.46 28.81 0.13
C GLY A 625 12.70 30.13 0.12
N SER A 626 11.64 30.18 0.93
CA SER A 626 10.89 31.41 1.21
C SER A 626 10.60 31.51 2.70
N VAL A 627 10.56 32.73 3.24
CA VAL A 627 10.20 32.99 4.63
C VAL A 627 8.73 32.66 4.87
N VAL A 628 8.45 31.97 5.98
CA VAL A 628 7.09 31.69 6.46
C VAL A 628 6.71 32.64 7.60
N PHE A 629 7.63 32.83 8.55
CA PHE A 629 7.52 33.73 9.70
C PHE A 629 8.90 34.31 10.04
N GLY A 630 8.94 35.47 10.72
CA GLY A 630 10.20 36.10 11.12
C GLY A 630 10.94 36.77 9.96
N GLY A 631 12.26 36.94 10.12
CA GLY A 631 13.14 37.53 9.10
C GLY A 631 13.10 39.06 9.03
N ASN A 632 12.39 39.70 9.94
CA ASN A 632 12.23 41.15 10.12
C ASN A 632 12.99 41.67 11.36
N GLY A 633 14.09 41.00 11.71
CA GLY A 633 14.89 41.28 12.91
C GLY A 633 14.38 40.52 14.16
N GLY A 634 15.31 40.22 15.07
CA GLY A 634 14.97 39.57 16.34
C GLY A 634 14.27 40.54 17.29
N GLY A 635 13.16 40.11 17.89
CA GLY A 635 12.38 40.96 18.79
C GLY A 635 11.17 40.25 19.40
N VAL A 636 10.34 41.00 20.12
CA VAL A 636 9.14 40.48 20.82
C VAL A 636 7.82 40.84 20.14
N GLN A 637 7.86 41.67 19.10
CA GLN A 637 6.67 42.11 18.37
C GLN A 637 6.07 40.98 17.52
N SER A 638 4.89 41.23 16.94
CA SER A 638 4.25 40.27 16.05
C SER A 638 5.16 39.91 14.88
N ASN A 639 5.21 38.62 14.55
CA ASN A 639 6.08 38.05 13.53
C ASN A 639 7.58 38.34 13.70
N GLN A 640 8.04 38.81 14.87
CA GLN A 640 9.46 38.85 15.21
C GLN A 640 9.80 37.63 16.07
N LEU A 641 10.71 36.80 15.58
CA LEU A 641 11.19 35.63 16.29
C LEU A 641 12.54 35.93 16.92
N ASN A 642 12.87 35.30 18.06
CA ASN A 642 14.21 35.40 18.64
C ASN A 642 14.78 34.01 18.92
N ARG A 643 15.81 33.64 18.15
CA ARG A 643 16.44 32.30 18.17
C ARG A 643 15.41 31.16 18.11
N PRO A 644 14.61 31.07 17.02
CA PRO A 644 13.66 29.98 16.85
C PRO A 644 14.41 28.65 16.77
N SER A 645 13.95 27.65 17.50
CA SER A 645 14.68 26.39 17.74
C SER A 645 13.83 25.18 17.39
N GLY A 646 12.86 24.82 18.24
CA GLY A 646 11.88 23.77 17.97
C GLY A 646 10.82 24.20 16.97
N LEU A 647 10.35 23.21 16.20
CA LEU A 647 9.35 23.38 15.14
C LEU A 647 8.42 22.17 15.08
N LEU A 648 7.11 22.40 15.03
CA LEU A 648 6.13 21.34 14.75
C LEU A 648 4.82 21.88 14.21
N PHE A 649 4.02 20.97 13.67
CA PHE A 649 2.61 21.21 13.37
C PHE A 649 1.71 20.44 14.34
N ASP A 650 0.53 20.98 14.63
CA ASP A 650 -0.55 20.20 15.23
C ASP A 650 -1.43 19.52 14.16
N ARG A 651 -2.34 18.65 14.60
CA ARG A 651 -3.28 17.94 13.70
C ARG A 651 -4.22 18.85 12.87
N HIS A 652 -4.37 20.12 13.25
CA HIS A 652 -5.21 21.09 12.55
C HIS A 652 -4.40 21.94 11.56
N GLY A 653 -3.10 21.65 11.39
CA GLY A 653 -2.21 22.41 10.52
C GLY A 653 -1.69 23.71 11.11
N ASN A 654 -1.92 23.97 12.41
CA ASN A 654 -1.34 25.13 13.07
C ASN A 654 0.14 24.89 13.33
N PHE A 655 0.91 25.96 13.21
CA PHE A 655 2.36 25.95 13.25
C PHE A 655 2.86 26.38 14.62
N TYR A 656 3.76 25.62 15.24
CA TYR A 656 4.31 25.95 16.55
C TYR A 656 5.82 26.17 16.44
N VAL A 657 6.29 27.28 17.01
CA VAL A 657 7.70 27.67 17.02
C VAL A 657 8.13 27.89 18.47
N VAL A 658 9.22 27.23 18.87
CA VAL A 658 9.85 27.46 20.17
C VAL A 658 10.93 28.53 20.02
N GLU A 659 10.85 29.58 20.82
CA GLU A 659 11.81 30.68 20.81
C GLU A 659 12.70 30.64 22.05
N GLN A 660 13.98 30.33 21.84
CA GLN A 660 14.96 30.29 22.93
C GLN A 660 15.16 31.66 23.55
N GLY A 661 15.28 32.69 22.71
CA GLY A 661 15.63 34.05 23.14
C GLY A 661 14.47 34.82 23.78
N ASN A 662 13.23 34.49 23.41
CA ASN A 662 12.02 35.10 23.99
C ASN A 662 11.37 34.22 25.07
N HIS A 663 11.94 33.05 25.36
CA HIS A 663 11.47 32.11 26.38
C HIS A 663 9.97 31.79 26.27
N ARG A 664 9.52 31.48 25.05
CA ARG A 664 8.12 31.22 24.75
C ARG A 664 7.93 30.19 23.64
N VAL A 665 6.71 29.66 23.54
CA VAL A 665 6.24 28.91 22.38
C VAL A 665 5.12 29.71 21.72
N GLN A 666 5.25 29.98 20.43
CA GLN A 666 4.21 30.65 19.63
C GLN A 666 3.48 29.65 18.74
N LYS A 667 2.16 29.84 18.63
CA LYS A 667 1.26 29.16 17.70
C LYS A 667 0.81 30.13 16.61
N PHE A 668 0.93 29.72 15.35
CA PHE A 668 0.41 30.43 14.18
C PHE A 668 -0.70 29.61 13.56
N ASN A 669 -1.90 30.17 13.49
CA ASN A 669 -3.05 29.44 12.98
C ASN A 669 -3.00 29.32 11.45
N LEU A 670 -3.42 28.19 10.93
CA LEU A 670 -3.63 28.02 9.49
C LEU A 670 -4.74 28.98 9.02
N GLU A 671 -4.53 29.67 7.90
CA GLU A 671 -5.58 30.49 7.28
C GLU A 671 -6.67 29.59 6.69
N SER A 672 -7.92 29.81 7.10
CA SER A 672 -9.06 29.15 6.47
C SER A 672 -9.26 29.71 5.06
N ASN A 673 -9.06 28.88 4.03
CA ASN A 673 -9.46 29.21 2.66
C ASN A 673 -11.00 29.29 2.61
N ASN A 674 -11.56 30.46 2.86
CA ASN A 674 -12.96 30.73 2.51
C ASN A 674 -13.06 30.88 0.99
N SER A 675 -13.12 29.74 0.29
CA SER A 675 -13.57 29.72 -1.10
C SER A 675 -15.10 29.65 -1.10
N ASN A 676 -15.72 30.81 -1.35
CA ASN A 676 -17.10 30.92 -1.85
C ASN A 676 -17.26 30.18 -3.19
#